data_AF-A0A1Q5F0D9-F1
#
_entry.id   AF-A0A1Q5F0D9-F1
#
_cell.length_a   1.000
_cell.length_b   1.000
_cell.length_c   1.000
_cell.angle_alpha   90.00
_cell.angle_beta   90.00
_cell.angle_gamma   90.00
#
_symmetry.space_group_name_H-M   'P 1'
#
loop_
_entity.id
_entity.type
_entity.pdbx_description
1 polymer ?
#
loop_
_entity_poly.entity_id
_entity_poly.type
_entity_poly.pdbx_seq_one_letter_code
_entity_poly.pdbx_strand_id
1 'polypeptide(L)'
;MVQAGGQVRLRPSPQFRRRRASVAVFAAGAFVGCGLPVLGGAVTRPASVLIEGLAAVVWAVVLVQQALAAFAPVTVLVDPGFLELRGGLRRVRLPWEAVEAMCVLPVRGGPPSYRAPQFRGTLLVRTSQGSPAGLTGRGSPRWSPSWQGILLDLAPLAASVERLDQVFAPWAADRWRGVDRLPDGPGGASVFASGALLSWPGRVLLRIHGFLLLVTTVAALFAIHLFNEFAGQPVLVVLALVVSGTVGFRRALLGLSRACELRVEGRGVVVTVGGLERTVPWSDVASLGVEQRTVSAAAQRFHVVTVLARLNAGASRPAPLPHWPFRADGETVELLPVHSPAHGLLHGLTVFPAQLADALAPYGADLLAGHTRRAESVAGEAVTLRVGPGRGSAHRSLASALRAAPPDRPLRLLIEPGRYREPGPLVLSGTVELAAAGGEGQVVIETPEQSPLECEGDVTLDSLTVQGRGAVAVLATGRLELRRCRIDGPGEHALLAGQGAELIVRDCEITAGRTELVGATGTLERTAFRGASGHALVLRERAKVVVTDCTVTDSRGRGIDVTASTAEIRGCEFRGTGDAAVAAGDHAEVQVLGCRIDEVHATGLAFDRQAHGTVQDTTVSGATTGLYVARGAEPKVRDCLFAHCRDTGVLVEDQGRGRLEKCRIENAGRHGIGVASGGVPVVEDCAVAFGGTGVSVHKARGDFTRLRVHDQAESAVEVQEGSVVELAELRLERCQYGVSGRGTGVTIRLVGAVMADMVASGLLLQNTARATVEHVTVERAGLFGLNCRDDSRLTARDCTVTKAGEAGLLAIGSTSVEIDRLEVTASRDKALWVRNNSQVVLTAVRVHGAGSDGVRFEDNVYGSLTDCEVTGCEGEPVVSNDRVQLEDVRTGATVEDILQPEAGPITELQRMIGLAEAKRQVDVQVDLLRLARWRSDTGLPPPPRAHHLVFSGPPGTGKTTVARLYGQILAALGALKKGHLVEVARGDLVGEYLGHTAQKTRQAFERASGGVLFIDEAYSLARRFGANSDFGQEAIDVLTKLMEDHRDDIVVIAAGYTEEMRAFLDSNPGLRSRFSRILEFDPYEPAELTEIVAREAERHTYRLAPDVTDRLLERFTRRELRGDPANARDARTLLEEMVEHQATRLAGSGTPSREELILLLADDIPDETARL
;
A
#
# COMPACT_ATOMS: atom_id res chain seq x y z
N MET A 1 -33.81 -0.16 26.67
CA MET A 1 -34.92 -0.41 27.63
C MET A 1 -36.21 -0.48 26.82
N VAL A 2 -37.15 -1.34 27.19
CA VAL A 2 -38.56 -1.13 26.82
C VAL A 2 -39.19 -0.63 28.10
N GLN A 3 -39.48 0.67 28.19
CA GLN A 3 -40.26 1.23 29.28
C GLN A 3 -41.72 1.13 28.85
N ALA A 4 -42.44 0.17 29.44
CA ALA A 4 -43.89 0.10 29.35
C ALA A 4 -44.39 -0.12 30.78
N GLY A 5 -45.11 0.85 31.35
CA GLY A 5 -45.80 0.71 32.64
C GLY A 5 -44.95 0.70 33.91
N GLY A 6 -43.80 1.40 33.97
CA GLY A 6 -43.00 1.51 35.21
C GLY A 6 -42.04 0.34 35.50
N GLN A 7 -42.03 -0.69 34.66
CA GLN A 7 -41.06 -1.80 34.73
C GLN A 7 -39.77 -1.49 33.97
N VAL A 8 -38.62 -1.80 34.57
CA VAL A 8 -37.31 -1.68 33.92
C VAL A 8 -36.69 -3.06 33.74
N ARG A 9 -36.53 -3.46 32.47
CA ARG A 9 -35.95 -4.77 32.11
C ARG A 9 -34.59 -4.61 31.44
N LEU A 10 -33.55 -5.09 32.11
CA LEU A 10 -32.20 -5.22 31.58
C LEU A 10 -32.08 -6.52 30.79
N ARG A 11 -31.73 -6.41 29.51
CA ARG A 11 -31.55 -7.51 28.57
C ARG A 11 -30.10 -7.52 28.05
N PRO A 12 -29.57 -8.69 27.62
CA PRO A 12 -28.25 -8.78 27.00
C PRO A 12 -28.12 -7.84 25.80
N SER A 13 -26.95 -7.20 25.64
CA SER A 13 -26.73 -6.19 24.59
C SER A 13 -26.86 -6.75 23.17
N PRO A 14 -27.22 -5.92 22.16
CA PRO A 14 -27.35 -6.38 20.77
C PRO A 14 -26.04 -6.92 20.20
N GLN A 15 -24.90 -6.35 20.58
CA GLN A 15 -23.58 -6.84 20.18
C GLN A 15 -23.22 -8.18 20.83
N PHE A 16 -23.64 -8.41 22.07
CA PHE A 16 -23.48 -9.72 22.73
C PHE A 16 -24.38 -10.78 22.10
N ARG A 17 -25.63 -10.41 21.75
CA ARG A 17 -26.54 -11.26 20.96
C ARG A 17 -26.00 -11.53 19.55
N ARG A 18 -25.46 -10.52 18.87
CA ARG A 18 -24.83 -10.67 17.55
C ARG A 18 -23.58 -11.52 17.63
N ARG A 19 -22.63 -11.28 18.54
CA ARG A 19 -21.44 -12.14 18.72
C ARG A 19 -21.82 -13.58 19.02
N ARG A 20 -22.82 -13.83 19.87
CA ARG A 20 -23.32 -15.20 20.13
C ARG A 20 -24.10 -15.80 18.95
N ALA A 21 -24.86 -14.99 18.21
CA ALA A 21 -25.52 -15.41 16.98
C ALA A 21 -24.51 -15.68 15.85
N SER A 22 -23.44 -14.91 15.75
CA SER A 22 -22.31 -15.12 14.83
C SER A 22 -21.57 -16.38 15.21
N VAL A 23 -21.32 -16.63 16.50
CA VAL A 23 -20.75 -17.91 16.96
C VAL A 23 -21.72 -19.07 16.70
N ALA A 24 -23.03 -18.87 16.85
CA ALA A 24 -24.04 -19.90 16.54
C ALA A 24 -24.23 -20.13 15.02
N VAL A 25 -24.07 -19.10 14.18
CA VAL A 25 -24.10 -19.17 12.71
C VAL A 25 -22.79 -19.73 12.17
N PHE A 26 -21.65 -19.41 12.77
CA PHE A 26 -20.37 -20.09 12.50
C PHE A 26 -20.42 -21.54 12.97
N ALA A 27 -21.04 -21.82 14.11
CA ALA A 27 -21.25 -23.18 14.60
C ALA A 27 -22.21 -23.96 13.71
N ALA A 28 -23.32 -23.37 13.28
CA ALA A 28 -24.28 -23.98 12.36
C ALA A 28 -23.71 -24.12 10.96
N GLY A 29 -22.92 -23.14 10.48
CA GLY A 29 -22.18 -23.19 9.22
C GLY A 29 -21.05 -24.20 9.25
N ALA A 30 -20.37 -24.39 10.39
CA ALA A 30 -19.44 -25.50 10.60
C ALA A 30 -20.17 -26.85 10.67
N PHE A 31 -21.37 -26.91 11.26
CA PHE A 31 -22.22 -28.11 11.29
C PHE A 31 -22.72 -28.50 9.89
N VAL A 32 -23.13 -27.52 9.07
CA VAL A 32 -23.57 -27.68 7.69
C VAL A 32 -22.38 -27.98 6.78
N GLY A 33 -21.24 -27.32 6.98
CA GLY A 33 -19.98 -27.57 6.25
C GLY A 33 -19.38 -28.95 6.55
N CYS A 34 -19.56 -29.49 7.75
CA CYS A 34 -19.20 -30.87 8.10
C CYS A 34 -20.27 -31.90 7.69
N GLY A 35 -21.50 -31.47 7.35
CA GLY A 35 -22.60 -32.34 6.90
C GLY A 35 -22.77 -32.43 5.38
N LEU A 36 -22.32 -31.43 4.63
CA LEU A 36 -22.41 -31.37 3.16
C LEU A 36 -21.61 -32.46 2.41
N PRO A 37 -20.48 -32.99 2.90
CA PRO A 37 -19.80 -34.11 2.23
C PRO A 37 -20.54 -35.45 2.38
N VAL A 38 -21.54 -35.56 3.26
CA VAL A 38 -22.22 -36.84 3.56
C VAL A 38 -23.41 -37.11 2.62
N LEU A 39 -23.92 -36.11 1.90
CA LEU A 39 -25.14 -36.24 1.07
C LEU A 39 -24.92 -36.11 -0.44
N GLY A 40 -23.70 -35.78 -0.91
CA GLY A 40 -23.39 -35.61 -2.32
C GLY A 40 -22.24 -36.51 -2.79
N GLY A 41 -22.60 -37.65 -3.38
CA GLY A 41 -21.83 -38.48 -4.33
C GLY A 41 -20.29 -38.47 -4.33
N ALA A 42 -19.73 -39.64 -4.00
CA ALA A 42 -18.39 -40.13 -4.35
C ALA A 42 -17.17 -39.45 -3.69
N VAL A 43 -16.90 -39.81 -2.42
CA VAL A 43 -15.57 -39.64 -1.80
C VAL A 43 -15.02 -41.02 -1.42
N THR A 44 -13.88 -41.40 -2.02
CA THR A 44 -13.31 -42.77 -2.05
C THR A 44 -12.39 -43.11 -0.88
N ARG A 45 -12.54 -42.47 0.30
CA ARG A 45 -11.72 -42.82 1.48
C ARG A 45 -12.58 -42.96 2.75
N PRO A 46 -12.73 -44.17 3.32
CA PRO A 46 -13.54 -44.39 4.53
C PRO A 46 -12.99 -43.67 5.78
N ALA A 47 -11.71 -43.27 5.76
CA ALA A 47 -11.09 -42.56 6.87
C ALA A 47 -11.53 -41.09 6.97
N SER A 48 -11.83 -40.39 5.86
CA SER A 48 -12.26 -38.99 5.91
C SER A 48 -13.67 -38.85 6.51
N VAL A 49 -14.58 -39.77 6.17
CA VAL A 49 -15.96 -39.80 6.70
C VAL A 49 -15.98 -40.05 8.21
N LEU A 50 -15.08 -40.89 8.73
CA LEU A 50 -14.97 -41.16 10.16
C LEU A 50 -14.36 -39.97 10.92
N ILE A 51 -13.36 -39.30 10.34
CA ILE A 51 -12.70 -38.12 10.91
C ILE A 51 -13.66 -36.91 10.91
N GLU A 52 -14.42 -36.69 9.84
CA GLU A 52 -15.42 -35.64 9.75
C GLU A 52 -16.61 -35.90 10.69
N GLY A 53 -17.04 -37.16 10.81
CA GLY A 53 -18.08 -37.57 11.77
C GLY A 53 -17.65 -37.43 13.24
N LEU A 54 -16.42 -37.79 13.59
CA LEU A 54 -15.88 -37.64 14.95
C LEU A 54 -15.55 -36.19 15.30
N ALA A 55 -15.06 -35.40 14.33
CA ALA A 55 -14.90 -33.96 14.48
C ALA A 55 -16.26 -33.28 14.71
N ALA A 56 -17.31 -33.70 13.99
CA ALA A 56 -18.67 -33.22 14.17
C ALA A 56 -19.23 -33.57 15.55
N VAL A 57 -18.92 -34.74 16.14
CA VAL A 57 -19.36 -35.11 17.50
C VAL A 57 -18.62 -34.33 18.59
N VAL A 58 -17.30 -34.14 18.47
CA VAL A 58 -16.51 -33.34 19.43
C VAL A 58 -16.91 -31.87 19.36
N TRP A 59 -17.07 -31.33 18.15
CA TRP A 59 -17.61 -29.99 17.96
C TRP A 59 -19.07 -29.90 18.42
N ALA A 60 -19.91 -30.93 18.23
CA ALA A 60 -21.27 -30.95 18.76
C ALA A 60 -21.28 -30.93 20.29
N VAL A 61 -20.44 -31.69 21.00
CA VAL A 61 -20.43 -31.68 22.47
C VAL A 61 -19.92 -30.36 23.03
N VAL A 62 -18.87 -29.79 22.44
CA VAL A 62 -18.29 -28.50 22.86
C VAL A 62 -19.20 -27.34 22.48
N LEU A 63 -19.76 -27.34 21.27
CA LEU A 63 -20.69 -26.30 20.80
C LEU A 63 -22.06 -26.42 21.41
N VAL A 64 -22.60 -27.61 21.69
CA VAL A 64 -23.90 -27.74 22.36
C VAL A 64 -23.79 -27.25 23.80
N GLN A 65 -22.68 -27.49 24.51
CA GLN A 65 -22.47 -26.87 25.82
C GLN A 65 -22.28 -25.34 25.73
N GLN A 66 -21.53 -24.84 24.75
CA GLN A 66 -21.35 -23.41 24.52
C GLN A 66 -22.65 -22.74 24.03
N ALA A 67 -23.47 -23.44 23.26
CA ALA A 67 -24.75 -22.99 22.71
C ALA A 67 -25.85 -23.03 23.77
N LEU A 68 -25.95 -24.08 24.59
CA LEU A 68 -26.82 -24.11 25.78
C LEU A 68 -26.47 -22.97 26.75
N ALA A 69 -25.18 -22.67 26.93
CA ALA A 69 -24.71 -21.49 27.67
C ALA A 69 -24.94 -20.16 26.89
N ALA A 70 -25.01 -20.20 25.56
CA ALA A 70 -25.29 -19.06 24.69
C ALA A 70 -26.75 -18.63 24.73
N PHE A 71 -27.66 -19.60 24.82
CA PHE A 71 -29.11 -19.43 24.69
C PHE A 71 -29.85 -19.14 26.00
N ALA A 72 -29.21 -19.21 27.16
CA ALA A 72 -29.86 -18.88 28.41
C ALA A 72 -29.68 -17.39 28.77
N PRO A 73 -30.73 -16.54 28.67
CA PRO A 73 -30.59 -15.10 28.80
C PRO A 73 -30.46 -14.68 30.27
N VAL A 74 -29.32 -14.10 30.64
CA VAL A 74 -29.24 -13.31 31.88
C VAL A 74 -30.15 -12.09 31.72
N THR A 75 -31.14 -11.95 32.59
CA THR A 75 -32.09 -10.84 32.57
C THR A 75 -32.29 -10.37 33.99
N VAL A 76 -32.27 -9.07 34.21
CA VAL A 76 -32.71 -8.46 35.47
C VAL A 76 -33.98 -7.67 35.18
N LEU A 77 -35.02 -7.93 35.94
CA LEU A 77 -36.28 -7.21 35.89
C LEU A 77 -36.49 -6.50 37.22
N VAL A 78 -36.69 -5.19 37.14
CA VAL A 78 -36.88 -4.28 38.27
C VAL A 78 -38.28 -3.70 38.13
N ASP A 79 -39.13 -3.94 39.13
CA ASP A 79 -40.54 -3.54 39.20
C ASP A 79 -40.78 -2.85 40.56
N PRO A 80 -41.74 -1.91 40.67
CA PRO A 80 -42.07 -1.26 41.95
C PRO A 80 -42.24 -2.21 43.14
N GLY A 81 -42.77 -3.42 42.93
CA GLY A 81 -43.01 -4.38 44.01
C GLY A 81 -41.90 -5.40 44.24
N PHE A 82 -41.01 -5.65 43.27
CA PHE A 82 -40.04 -6.76 43.35
C PHE A 82 -38.83 -6.62 42.42
N LEU A 83 -37.75 -7.30 42.81
CA LEU A 83 -36.56 -7.56 42.00
C LEU A 83 -36.57 -9.01 41.50
N GLU A 84 -36.35 -9.20 40.20
CA GLU A 84 -36.26 -10.54 39.62
C GLU A 84 -34.94 -10.75 38.87
N LEU A 85 -34.20 -11.78 39.29
CA LEU A 85 -32.92 -12.19 38.74
C LEU A 85 -33.10 -13.49 37.94
N ARG A 86 -32.81 -13.44 36.63
CA ARG A 86 -32.79 -14.62 35.76
C ARG A 86 -31.40 -14.87 35.22
N GLY A 87 -30.98 -16.13 35.24
CA GLY A 87 -29.81 -16.62 34.54
C GLY A 87 -29.94 -18.12 34.34
N GLY A 88 -29.54 -18.63 33.17
CA GLY A 88 -29.78 -20.04 32.88
C GLY A 88 -31.28 -20.37 32.78
N LEU A 89 -31.64 -21.54 33.29
CA LEU A 89 -33.03 -21.98 33.54
C LEU A 89 -33.55 -21.52 34.93
N ARG A 90 -32.76 -20.75 35.69
CA ARG A 90 -33.08 -20.37 37.07
C ARG A 90 -33.64 -18.95 37.14
N ARG A 91 -34.69 -18.78 37.93
CA ARG A 91 -35.37 -17.50 38.18
C ARG A 91 -35.57 -17.34 39.68
N VAL A 92 -35.14 -16.19 40.20
CA VAL A 92 -35.35 -15.80 41.60
C VAL A 92 -36.10 -14.47 41.60
N ARG A 93 -37.22 -14.42 42.31
CA ARG A 93 -38.03 -13.20 42.47
C ARG A 93 -38.05 -12.85 43.96
N LEU A 94 -37.62 -11.64 44.29
CA LEU A 94 -37.49 -11.13 45.65
C LEU A 94 -38.36 -9.88 45.78
N PRO A 95 -39.30 -9.79 46.74
CA PRO A 95 -39.90 -8.50 47.09
C PRO A 95 -38.81 -7.58 47.66
N TRP A 96 -38.94 -6.26 47.46
CA TRP A 96 -37.92 -5.30 47.92
C TRP A 96 -37.70 -5.33 49.44
N GLU A 97 -38.74 -5.68 50.21
CA GLU A 97 -38.66 -5.87 51.67
C GLU A 97 -37.74 -7.04 52.07
N ALA A 98 -37.57 -8.02 51.18
CA ALA A 98 -36.67 -9.15 51.41
C ALA A 98 -35.22 -8.84 51.01
N VAL A 99 -34.95 -7.69 50.40
CA VAL A 99 -33.60 -7.25 50.01
C VAL A 99 -33.04 -6.38 51.14
N GLU A 100 -31.92 -6.79 51.74
CA GLU A 100 -31.26 -5.99 52.77
C GLU A 100 -30.19 -5.07 52.20
N ALA A 101 -29.39 -5.59 51.28
CA ALA A 101 -28.30 -4.86 50.65
C ALA A 101 -28.00 -5.43 49.27
N MET A 102 -27.61 -4.54 48.35
CA MET A 102 -27.19 -4.90 47.01
C MET A 102 -25.91 -4.14 46.64
N CYS A 103 -24.94 -4.86 46.10
CA CYS A 103 -23.72 -4.24 45.57
C CYS A 103 -23.19 -5.02 44.37
N VAL A 104 -22.29 -4.40 43.63
CA VAL A 104 -21.68 -5.02 42.46
C VAL A 104 -20.22 -5.35 42.72
N LEU A 105 -19.87 -6.62 42.55
CA LEU A 105 -18.54 -7.18 42.73
C LEU A 105 -17.84 -7.33 41.37
N PRO A 106 -16.77 -6.59 41.08
CA PRO A 106 -16.05 -6.67 39.80
C PRO A 106 -15.36 -8.03 39.56
N VAL A 107 -15.10 -8.38 38.29
CA VAL A 107 -14.39 -9.61 37.86
C VAL A 107 -13.03 -9.27 37.21
N ARG A 108 -11.98 -10.01 37.60
CA ARG A 108 -10.66 -10.17 36.96
C ARG A 108 -10.08 -8.95 36.20
N GLY A 109 -9.06 -8.34 36.81
CA GLY A 109 -8.04 -7.55 36.11
C GLY A 109 -8.49 -6.16 35.67
N GLY A 110 -8.29 -5.18 36.55
CA GLY A 110 -8.38 -3.74 36.26
C GLY A 110 -9.45 -3.02 37.07
N PRO A 111 -9.21 -1.76 37.50
CA PRO A 111 -10.16 -0.99 38.28
C PRO A 111 -11.47 -0.74 37.52
N PRO A 112 -12.61 -0.63 38.22
CA PRO A 112 -13.87 -0.24 37.60
C PRO A 112 -13.72 1.19 37.07
N SER A 113 -13.55 1.36 35.76
CA SER A 113 -13.69 2.70 35.18
C SER A 113 -15.16 2.96 34.95
N TYR A 114 -15.71 4.01 35.59
CA TYR A 114 -17.06 4.51 35.30
C TYR A 114 -17.23 4.88 33.81
N ARG A 115 -16.11 5.15 33.11
CA ARG A 115 -16.04 5.41 31.67
C ARG A 115 -15.95 4.15 30.80
N ALA A 116 -15.85 2.94 31.36
CA ALA A 116 -15.90 1.72 30.57
C ALA A 116 -17.31 1.55 29.99
N PRO A 117 -17.45 1.36 28.66
CA PRO A 117 -18.76 1.22 28.04
C PRO A 117 -19.51 -0.05 28.50
N GLN A 118 -18.82 -1.02 29.13
CA GLN A 118 -19.40 -2.26 29.64
C GLN A 118 -18.71 -2.72 30.93
N PHE A 119 -19.49 -2.90 32.01
CA PHE A 119 -18.99 -3.43 33.28
C PHE A 119 -18.99 -4.97 33.28
N ARG A 120 -17.90 -5.57 33.79
CA ARG A 120 -17.76 -7.02 33.98
C ARG A 120 -17.65 -7.34 35.46
N GLY A 121 -18.73 -7.81 36.06
CA GLY A 121 -18.77 -8.21 37.47
C GLY A 121 -20.02 -9.00 37.83
N THR A 122 -20.19 -9.28 39.12
CA THR A 122 -21.25 -10.08 39.72
C THR A 122 -22.08 -9.18 40.62
N LEU A 123 -23.40 -9.17 40.45
CA LEU A 123 -24.32 -8.56 41.40
C LEU A 123 -24.45 -9.47 42.63
N LEU A 124 -24.22 -8.92 43.82
CA LEU A 124 -24.53 -9.54 45.10
C LEU A 124 -25.84 -8.92 45.63
N VAL A 125 -26.80 -9.78 45.98
CA VAL A 125 -28.06 -9.38 46.63
C VAL A 125 -28.20 -10.15 47.93
N ARG A 126 -28.11 -9.45 49.05
CA ARG A 126 -28.31 -10.01 50.38
C ARG A 126 -29.80 -9.99 50.73
N THR A 127 -30.27 -11.08 51.34
CA THR A 127 -31.69 -11.29 51.62
C THR A 127 -31.96 -11.51 53.10
N SER A 128 -32.99 -10.85 53.64
CA SER A 128 -33.38 -10.99 55.07
C SER A 128 -33.98 -12.34 55.43
N GLN A 129 -34.41 -13.12 54.42
CA GLN A 129 -35.05 -14.42 54.59
C GLN A 129 -34.13 -15.64 54.33
N GLY A 130 -32.81 -15.42 54.23
CA GLY A 130 -31.85 -16.51 53.96
C GLY A 130 -31.94 -17.09 52.54
N SER A 131 -31.33 -18.26 52.31
CA SER A 131 -31.21 -18.86 50.96
C SER A 131 -32.57 -19.22 50.34
N PRO A 132 -32.94 -18.67 49.17
CA PRO A 132 -34.11 -19.13 48.43
C PRO A 132 -34.00 -20.61 48.03
N ALA A 133 -35.13 -21.31 48.01
CA ALA A 133 -35.20 -22.72 47.64
C ALA A 133 -34.70 -22.97 46.19
N GLY A 134 -33.87 -24.00 45.99
CA GLY A 134 -33.38 -24.40 44.67
C GLY A 134 -32.09 -23.71 44.19
N LEU A 135 -31.48 -22.83 44.99
CA LEU A 135 -30.21 -22.16 44.67
C LEU A 135 -28.94 -22.89 45.14
N THR A 136 -28.99 -24.23 45.24
CA THR A 136 -27.83 -25.07 45.54
C THR A 136 -27.19 -25.58 44.24
N GLY A 137 -25.86 -25.51 44.13
CA GLY A 137 -25.09 -26.01 42.98
C GLY A 137 -24.74 -24.99 41.87
N ARG A 138 -24.09 -25.47 40.79
CA ARG A 138 -23.48 -24.66 39.71
C ARG A 138 -24.53 -24.00 38.80
N GLY A 139 -24.35 -22.71 38.51
CA GLY A 139 -25.22 -21.89 37.66
C GLY A 139 -25.29 -20.45 38.17
N SER A 140 -25.88 -19.53 37.42
CA SER A 140 -26.17 -18.16 37.86
C SER A 140 -27.65 -17.90 37.65
N PRO A 141 -28.42 -17.35 38.61
CA PRO A 141 -28.02 -16.97 39.97
C PRO A 141 -27.68 -18.17 40.88
N ARG A 142 -26.80 -17.96 41.87
CA ARG A 142 -26.41 -18.96 42.89
C ARG A 142 -26.38 -18.38 44.28
N TRP A 143 -26.63 -19.20 45.29
CA TRP A 143 -26.42 -18.83 46.69
C TRP A 143 -24.93 -18.89 47.06
N SER A 144 -24.43 -17.87 47.75
CA SER A 144 -23.12 -17.90 48.38
C SER A 144 -23.30 -17.99 49.90
N PRO A 145 -22.91 -19.11 50.53
CA PRO A 145 -22.93 -19.23 51.99
C PRO A 145 -22.02 -18.20 52.66
N SER A 146 -20.87 -17.89 52.05
CA SER A 146 -19.87 -16.94 52.58
C SER A 146 -20.40 -15.51 52.62
N TRP A 147 -21.09 -15.07 51.57
CA TRP A 147 -21.67 -13.72 51.51
C TRP A 147 -23.11 -13.64 52.02
N GLN A 148 -23.69 -14.78 52.43
CA GLN A 148 -25.10 -14.92 52.80
C GLN A 148 -26.06 -14.24 51.81
N GLY A 149 -25.80 -14.40 50.51
CA GLY A 149 -26.53 -13.68 49.47
C GLY A 149 -26.47 -14.34 48.10
N ILE A 150 -27.28 -13.83 47.19
CA ILE A 150 -27.42 -14.31 45.82
C ILE A 150 -26.41 -13.62 44.93
N LEU A 151 -25.65 -14.41 44.17
CA LEU A 151 -24.68 -13.94 43.19
C LEU A 151 -25.20 -14.12 41.76
N LEU A 152 -25.24 -13.05 40.97
CA LEU A 152 -25.62 -13.05 39.55
C LEU A 152 -24.50 -12.45 38.69
N ASP A 153 -24.00 -13.18 37.68
CA ASP A 153 -23.00 -12.65 36.74
C ASP A 153 -23.64 -11.62 35.79
N LEU A 154 -23.15 -10.38 35.84
CA LEU A 154 -23.66 -9.27 35.03
C LEU A 154 -22.91 -9.11 33.70
N ALA A 155 -21.79 -9.81 33.48
CA ALA A 155 -21.01 -9.68 32.25
C ALA A 155 -21.84 -9.87 30.96
N PRO A 156 -22.85 -10.77 30.90
CA PRO A 156 -23.70 -10.93 29.72
C PRO A 156 -24.67 -9.76 29.45
N LEU A 157 -24.94 -8.90 30.44
CA LEU A 157 -25.81 -7.73 30.28
C LEU A 157 -25.08 -6.58 29.57
N ALA A 158 -23.75 -6.51 29.70
CA ALA A 158 -22.90 -5.49 29.10
C ALA A 158 -23.40 -4.05 29.39
N ALA A 159 -23.92 -3.83 30.60
CA ALA A 159 -24.32 -2.51 31.09
C ALA A 159 -23.10 -1.79 31.70
N SER A 160 -22.99 -0.49 31.51
CA SER A 160 -22.03 0.34 32.26
C SER A 160 -22.46 0.43 33.74
N VAL A 161 -21.52 0.79 34.62
CA VAL A 161 -21.80 0.99 36.07
C VAL A 161 -22.88 2.06 36.26
N GLU A 162 -22.75 3.19 35.57
CA GLU A 162 -23.72 4.29 35.58
C GLU A 162 -25.14 3.83 35.19
N ARG A 163 -25.23 2.89 34.25
CA ARG A 163 -26.53 2.34 33.81
C ARG A 163 -27.13 1.35 34.80
N LEU A 164 -26.31 0.67 35.60
CA LEU A 164 -26.79 -0.17 36.71
C LEU A 164 -27.27 0.73 37.85
N ASP A 165 -26.56 1.82 38.15
CA ASP A 165 -26.95 2.81 39.15
C ASP A 165 -28.31 3.44 38.79
N GLN A 166 -28.49 3.90 37.55
CA GLN A 166 -29.78 4.43 37.07
C GLN A 166 -30.95 3.44 37.18
N VAL A 167 -30.66 2.13 37.11
CA VAL A 167 -31.70 1.08 37.12
C VAL A 167 -32.05 0.63 38.53
N PHE A 168 -31.08 0.53 39.43
CA PHE A 168 -31.31 0.04 40.80
C PHE A 168 -31.55 1.16 41.81
N ALA A 169 -30.87 2.30 41.70
CA ALA A 169 -30.95 3.38 42.68
C ALA A 169 -32.39 3.91 42.91
N PRO A 170 -33.24 4.08 41.88
CA PRO A 170 -34.62 4.56 42.09
C PRO A 170 -35.52 3.61 42.89
N TRP A 171 -35.20 2.32 42.95
CA TRP A 171 -36.08 1.29 43.53
C TRP A 171 -35.52 0.68 44.81
N ALA A 172 -34.20 0.54 44.90
CA ALA A 172 -33.52 -0.02 46.06
C ALA A 172 -33.15 1.03 47.12
N ALA A 173 -33.25 2.34 46.79
CA ALA A 173 -32.92 3.45 47.68
C ALA A 173 -31.56 3.26 48.41
N ASP A 174 -31.54 3.35 49.73
CA ASP A 174 -30.38 3.19 50.62
C ASP A 174 -29.77 1.77 50.64
N ARG A 175 -30.49 0.77 50.11
CA ARG A 175 -30.04 -0.62 50.04
C ARG A 175 -29.07 -0.87 48.88
N TRP A 176 -29.06 -0.01 47.85
CA TRP A 176 -28.09 -0.09 46.75
C TRP A 176 -26.79 0.63 47.13
N ARG A 177 -25.69 -0.12 47.17
CA ARG A 177 -24.35 0.37 47.56
C ARG A 177 -23.39 0.58 46.38
N GLY A 178 -23.88 0.44 45.14
CA GLY A 178 -23.09 0.62 43.93
C GLY A 178 -21.87 -0.31 43.86
N VAL A 179 -20.73 0.24 43.43
CA VAL A 179 -19.41 -0.43 43.38
C VAL A 179 -18.54 -0.03 44.58
N ASP A 180 -18.99 0.84 45.48
CA ASP A 180 -18.09 1.56 46.39
C ASP A 180 -17.94 0.91 47.77
N ARG A 181 -18.98 0.28 48.33
CA ARG A 181 -18.93 -0.26 49.71
C ARG A 181 -19.38 -1.71 49.81
N LEU A 182 -18.64 -2.50 50.60
CA LEU A 182 -19.05 -3.84 51.02
C LEU A 182 -20.22 -3.75 52.01
N PRO A 183 -21.17 -4.69 51.99
CA PRO A 183 -22.25 -4.74 52.96
C PRO A 183 -21.73 -5.17 54.35
N ASP A 184 -22.24 -4.52 55.41
CA ASP A 184 -21.88 -4.84 56.81
C ASP A 184 -22.31 -6.26 57.19
N GLY A 185 -21.52 -6.98 57.98
CA GLY A 185 -21.82 -8.33 58.43
C GLY A 185 -23.00 -8.41 59.40
N PRO A 186 -23.50 -9.63 59.69
CA PRO A 186 -24.59 -9.83 60.66
C PRO A 186 -24.13 -9.34 62.04
N GLY A 187 -24.73 -8.25 62.53
CA GLY A 187 -24.34 -7.55 63.76
C GLY A 187 -23.85 -6.10 63.57
N GLY A 188 -23.82 -5.58 62.34
CA GLY A 188 -23.73 -4.14 62.05
C GLY A 188 -22.36 -3.48 62.21
N ALA A 189 -21.34 -4.21 62.66
CA ALA A 189 -19.99 -3.66 62.88
C ALA A 189 -18.86 -4.57 62.36
N SER A 190 -19.17 -5.55 61.50
CA SER A 190 -18.16 -6.47 60.98
C SER A 190 -18.00 -6.38 59.47
N VAL A 191 -16.76 -6.23 59.00
CA VAL A 191 -16.44 -6.25 57.57
C VAL A 191 -16.02 -7.65 57.19
N PHE A 192 -16.61 -8.18 56.11
CA PHE A 192 -16.35 -9.53 55.63
C PHE A 192 -15.76 -9.49 54.22
N ALA A 193 -14.54 -10.03 54.07
CA ALA A 193 -13.94 -10.26 52.76
C ALA A 193 -13.48 -11.71 52.66
N SER A 194 -13.97 -12.42 51.63
CA SER A 194 -13.57 -13.81 51.36
C SER A 194 -12.69 -13.90 50.12
N GLY A 195 -11.93 -14.99 50.02
CA GLY A 195 -11.08 -15.30 48.89
C GLY A 195 -10.55 -16.71 48.93
N ALA A 196 -9.52 -16.96 48.13
CA ALA A 196 -8.83 -18.24 48.11
C ALA A 196 -7.32 -18.01 48.10
N LEU A 197 -6.60 -18.81 48.87
CA LEU A 197 -5.14 -18.82 48.89
C LEU A 197 -4.62 -20.14 48.33
N LEU A 198 -3.67 -20.04 47.43
CA LEU A 198 -2.93 -21.19 46.95
C LEU A 198 -1.99 -21.71 48.04
N SER A 199 -2.10 -22.99 48.31
CA SER A 199 -1.13 -23.74 49.12
C SER A 199 0.26 -23.69 48.50
N TRP A 200 1.32 -23.91 49.30
CA TRP A 200 2.69 -23.97 48.80
C TRP A 200 2.87 -24.91 47.58
N PRO A 201 2.31 -26.15 47.57
CA PRO A 201 2.32 -26.99 46.37
C PRO A 201 1.63 -26.36 45.17
N GLY A 202 0.51 -25.66 45.38
CA GLY A 202 -0.21 -24.93 44.32
C GLY A 202 0.59 -23.78 43.73
N ARG A 203 1.39 -23.07 44.53
CA ARG A 203 2.28 -21.99 44.07
C ARG A 203 3.46 -22.54 43.26
N VAL A 204 4.00 -23.69 43.67
CA VAL A 204 5.04 -24.40 42.90
C VAL A 204 4.48 -24.85 41.55
N LEU A 205 3.31 -25.50 41.54
CA LEU A 205 2.60 -25.91 40.32
C LEU A 205 2.35 -24.76 39.33
N LEU A 206 2.03 -23.57 39.86
CA LEU A 206 1.88 -22.34 39.06
C LEU A 206 3.21 -21.87 38.46
N ARG A 207 4.32 -21.92 39.21
CA ARG A 207 5.65 -21.53 38.70
C ARG A 207 6.15 -22.48 37.63
N ILE A 208 5.87 -23.77 37.77
CA ILE A 208 6.23 -24.78 36.77
C ILE A 208 5.18 -24.87 35.65
N HIS A 209 4.07 -24.13 35.69
CA HIS A 209 2.99 -24.24 34.70
C HIS A 209 3.49 -23.92 33.29
N GLY A 210 4.27 -22.84 33.15
CA GLY A 210 4.90 -22.48 31.87
C GLY A 210 5.89 -23.54 31.40
N PHE A 211 6.62 -24.15 32.33
CA PHE A 211 7.52 -25.28 32.05
C PHE A 211 6.75 -26.55 31.67
N LEU A 212 5.61 -26.85 32.30
CA LEU A 212 4.75 -27.99 31.99
C LEU A 212 4.06 -27.81 30.64
N LEU A 213 3.61 -26.60 30.31
CA LEU A 213 3.11 -26.23 28.98
C LEU A 213 4.21 -26.34 27.94
N LEU A 214 5.41 -25.85 28.22
CA LEU A 214 6.57 -25.97 27.33
C LEU A 214 6.94 -27.44 27.13
N VAL A 215 7.07 -28.24 28.19
CA VAL A 215 7.40 -29.67 28.12
C VAL A 215 6.32 -30.47 27.41
N THR A 216 5.03 -30.19 27.65
CA THR A 216 3.93 -30.85 26.92
C THR A 216 3.87 -30.41 25.45
N THR A 217 4.19 -29.14 25.15
CA THR A 217 4.27 -28.63 23.77
C THR A 217 5.49 -29.18 23.04
N VAL A 218 6.65 -29.27 23.70
CA VAL A 218 7.89 -29.84 23.18
C VAL A 218 7.79 -31.35 23.04
N ALA A 219 7.19 -32.07 24.00
CA ALA A 219 6.91 -33.50 23.87
C ALA A 219 5.88 -33.76 22.76
N ALA A 220 4.89 -32.88 22.58
CA ALA A 220 3.96 -32.95 21.46
C ALA A 220 4.64 -32.69 20.11
N LEU A 221 5.52 -31.69 20.02
CA LEU A 221 6.32 -31.39 18.83
C LEU A 221 7.31 -32.52 18.52
N PHE A 222 7.94 -33.10 19.54
CA PHE A 222 8.84 -34.24 19.44
C PHE A 222 8.08 -35.51 19.04
N ALA A 223 6.85 -35.73 19.54
CA ALA A 223 5.98 -36.81 19.10
C ALA A 223 5.49 -36.62 17.66
N ILE A 224 5.20 -35.38 17.24
CA ILE A 224 4.89 -35.01 15.85
C ILE A 224 6.10 -35.29 14.95
N HIS A 225 7.32 -35.04 15.43
CA HIS A 225 8.54 -35.26 14.66
C HIS A 225 8.93 -36.75 14.57
N LEU A 226 8.75 -37.53 15.65
CA LEU A 226 9.01 -38.98 15.66
C LEU A 226 7.97 -39.81 14.90
N PHE A 227 6.71 -39.37 14.81
CA PHE A 227 5.63 -40.11 14.14
C PHE A 227 5.38 -39.69 12.69
N ASN A 228 6.27 -38.91 12.09
CA ASN A 228 6.14 -38.45 10.72
C ASN A 228 6.36 -39.56 9.65
N GLU A 229 6.58 -40.82 10.08
CA GLU A 229 6.70 -41.99 9.20
C GLU A 229 5.50 -42.97 9.25
N PHE A 230 4.48 -42.76 10.09
CA PHE A 230 3.28 -43.63 10.10
C PHE A 230 1.97 -42.85 10.09
N ALA A 231 1.01 -43.38 9.32
CA ALA A 231 -0.28 -42.81 8.99
C ALA A 231 -1.05 -42.18 10.18
N GLY A 232 -1.72 -41.07 9.87
CA GLY A 232 -2.12 -40.05 10.83
C GLY A 232 -3.09 -40.47 11.94
N GLN A 233 -2.76 -40.04 13.17
CA GLN A 233 -3.68 -39.61 14.24
C GLN A 233 -3.03 -38.72 15.37
N PRO A 234 -1.89 -37.98 15.26
CA PRO A 234 -1.27 -37.41 16.48
C PRO A 234 -1.82 -36.04 16.88
N VAL A 235 -2.28 -35.21 15.93
CA VAL A 235 -2.62 -33.80 16.20
C VAL A 235 -3.84 -33.67 17.13
N LEU A 236 -4.81 -34.59 17.02
CA LEU A 236 -6.03 -34.57 17.83
C LEU A 236 -5.76 -35.03 19.28
N VAL A 237 -4.87 -36.02 19.47
CA VAL A 237 -4.42 -36.47 20.79
C VAL A 237 -3.61 -35.37 21.47
N VAL A 238 -2.76 -34.66 20.72
CA VAL A 238 -1.99 -33.51 21.20
C VAL A 238 -2.90 -32.37 21.64
N LEU A 239 -3.90 -31.98 20.83
CA LEU A 239 -4.82 -30.91 21.22
C LEU A 239 -5.71 -31.32 22.40
N ALA A 240 -6.18 -32.57 22.42
CA ALA A 240 -6.97 -33.11 23.53
C ALA A 240 -6.14 -33.23 24.83
N LEU A 241 -4.84 -33.57 24.76
CA LEU A 241 -3.93 -33.58 25.91
C LEU A 241 -3.62 -32.17 26.41
N VAL A 242 -3.47 -31.19 25.52
CA VAL A 242 -3.26 -29.78 25.91
C VAL A 242 -4.53 -29.20 26.55
N VAL A 243 -5.71 -29.50 26.00
CA VAL A 243 -6.99 -29.04 26.55
C VAL A 243 -7.36 -29.80 27.84
N SER A 244 -7.18 -31.12 27.89
CA SER A 244 -7.38 -31.93 29.10
C SER A 244 -6.35 -31.59 30.18
N GLY A 245 -5.11 -31.30 29.79
CA GLY A 245 -4.03 -30.83 30.66
C GLY A 245 -4.32 -29.46 31.25
N THR A 246 -4.82 -28.50 30.47
CA THR A 246 -5.22 -27.18 30.98
C THR A 246 -6.47 -27.22 31.87
N VAL A 247 -7.46 -28.06 31.54
CA VAL A 247 -8.67 -28.27 32.36
C VAL A 247 -8.36 -29.06 33.63
N GLY A 248 -7.53 -30.10 33.54
CA GLY A 248 -7.05 -30.92 34.64
C GLY A 248 -6.14 -30.14 35.59
N PHE A 249 -5.23 -29.33 35.04
CA PHE A 249 -4.41 -28.38 35.79
C PHE A 249 -5.27 -27.39 36.56
N ARG A 250 -6.32 -26.83 35.93
CA ARG A 250 -7.25 -25.92 36.60
C ARG A 250 -8.05 -26.61 37.71
N ARG A 251 -8.45 -27.88 37.54
CA ARG A 251 -9.09 -28.69 38.59
C ARG A 251 -8.15 -29.01 39.74
N ALA A 252 -6.91 -29.40 39.45
CA ALA A 252 -5.88 -29.66 40.46
C ALA A 252 -5.55 -28.39 41.26
N LEU A 253 -5.44 -27.24 40.58
CA LEU A 253 -5.22 -25.95 41.24
C LEU A 253 -6.38 -25.55 42.16
N LEU A 254 -7.62 -25.79 41.73
CA LEU A 254 -8.82 -25.56 42.56
C LEU A 254 -8.79 -26.42 43.83
N GLY A 255 -8.38 -27.69 43.74
CA GLY A 255 -8.22 -28.58 44.89
C GLY A 255 -7.07 -28.21 45.83
N LEU A 256 -6.08 -27.47 45.34
CA LEU A 256 -4.91 -26.99 46.10
C LEU A 256 -5.07 -25.56 46.63
N SER A 257 -6.28 -25.00 46.55
CA SER A 257 -6.64 -23.71 47.13
C SER A 257 -7.37 -23.90 48.46
N ARG A 258 -7.04 -23.08 49.46
CA ARG A 258 -7.75 -23.02 50.74
C ARG A 258 -8.57 -21.74 50.79
N ALA A 259 -9.80 -21.84 51.29
CA ALA A 259 -10.62 -20.65 51.54
C ALA A 259 -9.90 -19.74 52.54
N CYS A 260 -9.90 -18.45 52.26
CA CYS A 260 -9.38 -17.45 53.17
C CYS A 260 -10.42 -16.37 53.43
N GLU A 261 -10.39 -15.84 54.64
CA GLU A 261 -11.37 -14.90 55.13
C GLU A 261 -10.68 -13.87 56.01
N LEU A 262 -11.08 -12.62 55.84
CA LEU A 262 -10.71 -11.52 56.71
C LEU A 262 -12.01 -10.98 57.32
N ARG A 263 -12.05 -10.99 58.65
CA ARG A 263 -13.14 -10.46 59.46
C ARG A 263 -12.62 -9.37 60.37
N VAL A 264 -13.35 -8.28 60.41
CA VAL A 264 -13.06 -7.15 61.30
C VAL A 264 -14.15 -7.16 62.35
N GLU A 265 -13.79 -7.23 63.62
CA GLU A 265 -14.76 -7.33 64.71
C GLU A 265 -14.38 -6.39 65.85
N GLY A 266 -15.32 -6.11 66.76
CA GLY A 266 -15.07 -5.20 67.89
C GLY A 266 -13.91 -5.63 68.82
N ARG A 267 -13.47 -6.89 68.77
CA ARG A 267 -12.34 -7.42 69.56
C ARG A 267 -10.99 -7.35 68.83
N GLY A 268 -10.97 -7.14 67.51
CA GLY A 268 -9.74 -7.15 66.70
C GLY A 268 -9.97 -7.59 65.25
N VAL A 269 -8.88 -7.76 64.51
CA VAL A 269 -8.89 -8.30 63.15
C VAL A 269 -8.69 -9.82 63.20
N VAL A 270 -9.66 -10.57 62.65
CA VAL A 270 -9.65 -12.04 62.58
C VAL A 270 -9.33 -12.49 61.16
N VAL A 271 -8.31 -13.33 61.03
CA VAL A 271 -7.89 -13.94 59.75
C VAL A 271 -8.11 -15.44 59.82
N THR A 272 -8.86 -15.98 58.86
CA THR A 272 -9.12 -17.42 58.76
C THR A 272 -8.54 -17.97 57.46
N VAL A 273 -7.71 -19.01 57.54
CA VAL A 273 -7.15 -19.69 56.36
C VAL A 273 -7.34 -21.20 56.49
N GLY A 274 -8.17 -21.77 55.63
CA GLY A 274 -8.43 -23.21 55.61
C GLY A 274 -8.99 -23.76 56.93
N GLY A 275 -9.81 -22.97 57.63
CA GLY A 275 -10.45 -23.34 58.90
C GLY A 275 -9.63 -23.04 60.16
N LEU A 276 -8.41 -22.50 60.03
CA LEU A 276 -7.61 -22.03 61.17
C LEU A 276 -7.77 -20.52 61.32
N GLU A 277 -8.27 -20.07 62.47
CA GLU A 277 -8.50 -18.65 62.79
C GLU A 277 -7.36 -18.07 63.62
N ARG A 278 -7.02 -16.80 63.38
CA ARG A 278 -6.09 -16.01 64.18
C ARG A 278 -6.65 -14.61 64.38
N THR A 279 -6.65 -14.15 65.62
CA THR A 279 -7.12 -12.81 65.99
C THR A 279 -5.95 -11.93 66.38
N VAL A 280 -5.88 -10.74 65.80
CA VAL A 280 -4.97 -9.66 66.21
C VAL A 280 -5.83 -8.62 66.95
N PRO A 281 -5.72 -8.50 68.28
CA PRO A 281 -6.57 -7.60 69.05
C PRO A 281 -6.24 -6.13 68.76
N TRP A 282 -7.24 -5.26 68.82
CA TRP A 282 -7.05 -3.82 68.54
C TRP A 282 -6.04 -3.15 69.47
N SER A 283 -5.88 -3.64 70.71
CA SER A 283 -4.88 -3.16 71.67
C SER A 283 -3.44 -3.27 71.14
N ASP A 284 -3.22 -4.23 70.24
CA ASP A 284 -1.89 -4.57 69.76
C ASP A 284 -1.60 -3.91 68.40
N VAL A 285 -2.60 -3.29 67.76
CA VAL A 285 -2.50 -2.67 66.43
C VAL A 285 -2.34 -1.15 66.56
N ALA A 286 -1.20 -0.64 66.09
CA ALA A 286 -0.91 0.79 65.98
C ALA A 286 -1.60 1.42 64.77
N SER A 287 -1.52 0.74 63.62
CA SER A 287 -2.22 1.14 62.40
C SER A 287 -2.49 -0.07 61.52
N LEU A 288 -3.58 -0.02 60.77
CA LEU A 288 -3.86 -1.00 59.72
C LEU A 288 -3.67 -0.30 58.37
N GLY A 289 -3.44 -1.04 57.29
CA GLY A 289 -3.34 -0.43 55.97
C GLY A 289 -3.33 -1.48 54.88
N VAL A 290 -3.66 -1.08 53.66
CA VAL A 290 -3.56 -1.94 52.49
C VAL A 290 -2.52 -1.32 51.56
N GLU A 291 -1.35 -1.95 51.49
CA GLU A 291 -0.19 -1.41 50.78
C GLU A 291 0.01 -2.13 49.45
N GLN A 292 0.35 -1.39 48.39
CA GLN A 292 0.74 -1.96 47.10
C GLN A 292 2.27 -2.02 47.00
N ARG A 293 2.81 -3.23 46.99
CA ARG A 293 4.27 -3.47 46.90
C ARG A 293 4.67 -4.00 45.54
N THR A 294 5.83 -3.58 45.06
CA THR A 294 6.43 -4.12 43.84
C THR A 294 7.45 -5.20 44.20
N VAL A 295 7.12 -6.45 43.93
CA VAL A 295 7.99 -7.61 44.15
C VAL A 295 8.68 -7.96 42.84
N SER A 296 10.02 -7.96 42.84
CA SER A 296 10.82 -8.38 41.69
C SER A 296 11.16 -9.86 41.81
N ALA A 297 10.78 -10.66 40.82
CA ALA A 297 11.18 -12.06 40.72
C ALA A 297 11.45 -12.42 39.25
N ALA A 298 12.61 -13.03 38.98
CA ALA A 298 13.00 -13.49 37.64
C ALA A 298 12.85 -12.42 36.54
N ALA A 299 13.43 -11.23 36.76
CA ALA A 299 13.44 -10.08 35.83
C ALA A 299 12.07 -9.45 35.50
N GLN A 300 10.98 -9.90 36.12
CA GLN A 300 9.67 -9.26 36.04
C GLN A 300 9.30 -8.60 37.37
N ARG A 301 8.75 -7.38 37.29
CA ARG A 301 8.23 -6.63 38.46
C ARG A 301 6.73 -6.88 38.57
N PHE A 302 6.30 -7.37 39.72
CA PHE A 302 4.91 -7.65 40.02
C PHE A 302 4.39 -6.73 41.11
N HIS A 303 3.20 -6.17 40.93
CA HIS A 303 2.52 -5.46 42.02
C HIS A 303 1.66 -6.44 42.82
N VAL A 304 1.90 -6.52 44.13
CA VAL A 304 1.12 -7.31 45.08
C VAL A 304 0.52 -6.33 46.08
N VAL A 305 -0.80 -6.35 46.24
CA VAL A 305 -1.46 -5.56 47.27
C VAL A 305 -1.70 -6.43 48.49
N THR A 306 -1.43 -5.94 49.70
CA THR A 306 -1.52 -6.72 50.95
C THR A 306 -2.10 -5.89 52.09
N VAL A 307 -2.84 -6.53 53.00
CA VAL A 307 -3.25 -5.95 54.27
C VAL A 307 -2.10 -6.09 55.26
N LEU A 308 -1.61 -4.95 55.77
CA LEU A 308 -0.55 -4.86 56.75
C LEU A 308 -1.11 -4.33 58.07
N ALA A 309 -0.65 -4.89 59.17
CA ALA A 309 -0.90 -4.39 60.52
C ALA A 309 0.44 -3.97 61.12
N ARG A 310 0.57 -2.69 61.50
CA ARG A 310 1.68 -2.23 62.33
C ARG A 310 1.28 -2.42 63.79
N LEU A 311 2.12 -3.08 64.58
CA LEU A 311 1.85 -3.39 65.96
C LEU A 311 2.39 -2.29 66.90
N ASN A 312 1.77 -2.12 68.06
CA ASN A 312 2.24 -1.23 69.12
C ASN A 312 3.56 -1.74 69.73
N ALA A 313 4.42 -0.82 70.21
CA ALA A 313 5.69 -1.17 70.84
C ALA A 313 5.47 -2.06 72.07
N GLY A 314 6.04 -3.28 72.08
CA GLY A 314 5.88 -4.27 73.16
C GLY A 314 4.78 -5.31 72.95
N ALA A 315 4.00 -5.22 71.86
CA ALA A 315 2.97 -6.21 71.53
C ALA A 315 3.58 -7.57 71.11
N SER A 316 2.91 -8.67 71.50
CA SER A 316 3.33 -10.03 71.15
C SER A 316 3.01 -10.32 69.68
N ARG A 317 3.99 -10.77 68.89
CA ARG A 317 3.76 -11.10 67.48
C ARG A 317 2.82 -12.31 67.36
N PRO A 318 1.79 -12.26 66.49
CA PRO A 318 0.89 -13.39 66.29
C PRO A 318 1.65 -14.58 65.68
N ALA A 319 1.36 -15.79 66.16
CA ALA A 319 1.99 -17.02 65.66
C ALA A 319 1.63 -17.27 64.18
N PRO A 320 2.59 -17.68 63.33
CA PRO A 320 2.36 -17.85 61.90
C PRO A 320 1.31 -18.93 61.60
N LEU A 321 0.47 -18.67 60.60
CA LEU A 321 -0.49 -19.66 60.09
C LEU A 321 0.24 -20.72 59.23
N PRO A 322 -0.10 -22.02 59.35
CA PRO A 322 0.52 -23.07 58.55
C PRO A 322 0.36 -22.81 57.05
N HIS A 323 1.45 -22.94 56.28
CA HIS A 323 1.48 -22.74 54.83
C HIS A 323 1.21 -21.30 54.35
N TRP A 324 1.30 -20.32 55.28
CA TRP A 324 1.32 -18.89 55.01
C TRP A 324 2.76 -18.37 54.98
N PRO A 325 3.24 -17.69 53.92
CA PRO A 325 4.52 -17.00 54.00
C PRO A 325 4.35 -15.77 54.88
N PHE A 326 4.58 -15.96 56.17
CA PHE A 326 4.58 -14.88 57.14
C PHE A 326 5.88 -14.08 57.01
N ARG A 327 5.78 -12.78 56.74
CA ARG A 327 6.88 -11.83 56.86
C ARG A 327 6.52 -10.81 57.92
N ALA A 328 7.31 -10.78 58.99
CA ALA A 328 7.30 -9.71 59.98
C ALA A 328 8.61 -8.95 59.84
N ASP A 329 8.51 -7.65 59.59
CA ASP A 329 9.66 -6.74 59.51
C ASP A 329 9.49 -5.64 60.55
N GLY A 330 10.34 -5.66 61.58
CA GLY A 330 10.20 -4.79 62.75
C GLY A 330 8.82 -4.93 63.43
N GLU A 331 8.06 -3.83 63.43
CA GLU A 331 6.70 -3.73 64.01
C GLU A 331 5.59 -4.05 63.00
N THR A 332 5.89 -4.30 61.72
CA THR A 332 4.86 -4.50 60.69
C THR A 332 4.66 -5.99 60.38
N VAL A 333 3.40 -6.43 60.40
CA VAL A 333 2.98 -7.81 60.13
C VAL A 333 2.06 -7.86 58.92
N GLU A 334 2.36 -8.77 57.99
CA GLU A 334 1.50 -9.04 56.84
C GLU A 334 0.36 -10.00 57.20
N LEU A 335 -0.89 -9.52 57.06
CA LEU A 335 -2.09 -10.31 57.38
C LEU A 335 -2.53 -11.17 56.20
N LEU A 336 -2.89 -10.58 55.05
CA LEU A 336 -3.36 -11.27 53.85
C LEU A 336 -3.16 -10.42 52.56
N PRO A 337 -2.84 -11.01 51.39
CA PRO A 337 -2.81 -10.33 50.11
C PRO A 337 -4.21 -10.07 49.59
N VAL A 338 -4.40 -8.85 49.09
CA VAL A 338 -5.57 -8.38 48.36
C VAL A 338 -5.26 -8.56 46.87
N HIS A 339 -5.55 -9.75 46.34
CA HIS A 339 -5.39 -10.13 44.93
C HIS A 339 -4.03 -9.80 44.24
N SER A 340 -3.25 -10.83 43.89
CA SER A 340 -2.08 -10.64 43.01
C SER A 340 -2.42 -10.94 41.53
N PRO A 341 -2.26 -9.98 40.59
CA PRO A 341 -2.41 -10.22 39.16
C PRO A 341 -1.31 -11.13 38.58
N ALA A 342 -0.17 -11.24 39.28
CA ALA A 342 1.02 -11.96 38.83
C ALA A 342 0.81 -13.46 38.53
N HIS A 343 -0.28 -14.06 39.03
CA HIS A 343 -0.49 -15.51 38.92
C HIS A 343 -1.85 -15.92 38.36
N GLY A 344 -2.73 -14.96 38.02
CA GLY A 344 -3.99 -15.20 37.26
C GLY A 344 -5.03 -16.18 37.84
N LEU A 345 -4.73 -16.86 38.94
CA LEU A 345 -5.49 -17.97 39.50
C LEU A 345 -5.54 -17.85 41.04
N LEU A 346 -6.75 -17.59 41.57
CA LEU A 346 -7.21 -17.81 42.95
C LEU A 346 -6.18 -17.59 44.07
N HIS A 347 -5.57 -16.40 44.12
CA HIS A 347 -4.67 -16.01 45.21
C HIS A 347 -5.01 -14.64 45.80
N GLY A 348 -5.49 -14.64 47.04
CA GLY A 348 -5.83 -13.46 47.84
C GLY A 348 -7.32 -13.26 48.05
N LEU A 349 -7.69 -12.18 48.74
CA LEU A 349 -9.08 -11.77 48.93
C LEU A 349 -9.70 -11.32 47.59
N THR A 350 -10.96 -11.68 47.34
CA THR A 350 -11.70 -11.29 46.12
C THR A 350 -12.46 -9.98 46.35
N VAL A 351 -11.72 -8.90 46.66
CA VAL A 351 -12.22 -7.55 46.93
C VAL A 351 -11.22 -6.53 46.37
N PHE A 352 -11.67 -5.34 45.99
CA PHE A 352 -10.76 -4.26 45.60
C PHE A 352 -10.02 -3.69 46.82
N PRO A 353 -8.73 -3.33 46.67
CA PRO A 353 -7.98 -2.64 47.73
C PRO A 353 -8.71 -1.43 48.30
N ALA A 354 -9.34 -0.61 47.45
CA ALA A 354 -10.10 0.57 47.86
C ALA A 354 -11.38 0.23 48.66
N GLN A 355 -12.12 -0.81 48.29
CA GLN A 355 -13.31 -1.22 49.06
C GLN A 355 -12.94 -1.77 50.44
N LEU A 356 -11.83 -2.52 50.50
CA LEU A 356 -11.32 -3.03 51.76
C LEU A 356 -10.70 -1.92 52.62
N ALA A 357 -10.05 -0.94 51.98
CA ALA A 357 -9.54 0.29 52.60
C ALA A 357 -10.64 1.06 53.30
N ASP A 358 -11.70 1.41 52.56
CA ASP A 358 -12.83 2.19 53.06
C ASP A 358 -13.55 1.48 54.20
N ALA A 359 -13.64 0.15 54.15
CA ALA A 359 -14.26 -0.65 55.19
C ALA A 359 -13.39 -0.76 56.45
N LEU A 360 -12.06 -0.70 56.32
CA LEU A 360 -11.11 -0.71 57.44
C LEU A 360 -10.85 0.71 58.01
N ALA A 361 -11.15 1.77 57.26
CA ALA A 361 -10.93 3.16 57.64
C ALA A 361 -11.51 3.56 59.02
N PRO A 362 -12.71 3.09 59.44
CA PRO A 362 -13.25 3.40 60.77
C PRO A 362 -12.40 2.86 61.93
N TYR A 363 -11.50 1.90 61.67
CA TYR A 363 -10.66 1.23 62.66
C TYR A 363 -9.18 1.64 62.56
N GLY A 364 -8.87 2.77 61.93
CA GLY A 364 -7.50 3.31 61.85
C GLY A 364 -6.68 2.77 60.69
N ALA A 365 -7.32 2.47 59.55
CA ALA A 365 -6.61 2.09 58.34
C ALA A 365 -6.23 3.31 57.48
N ASP A 366 -4.94 3.67 57.46
CA ASP A 366 -4.40 4.61 56.48
C ASP A 366 -3.93 3.83 55.25
N LEU A 367 -4.54 4.09 54.10
CA LEU A 367 -4.10 3.55 52.81
C LEU A 367 -3.31 4.59 52.03
N LEU A 368 -2.03 4.29 51.79
CA LEU A 368 -1.25 4.88 50.71
C LEU A 368 -1.63 4.22 49.38
N ALA A 369 -2.50 4.88 48.62
CA ALA A 369 -2.55 4.80 47.17
C ALA A 369 -2.62 6.24 46.62
N GLY A 370 -1.52 6.68 46.01
CA GLY A 370 -1.46 7.97 45.33
C GLY A 370 -2.50 8.04 44.21
N HIS A 371 -3.53 8.84 44.41
CA HIS A 371 -3.97 9.97 43.59
C HIS A 371 -5.00 10.72 44.43
N THR A 372 -4.68 11.98 44.70
CA THR A 372 -5.60 13.11 44.87
C THR A 372 -7.04 12.75 45.26
N ARG A 373 -7.37 13.03 46.54
CA ARG A 373 -8.73 13.41 46.90
C ARG A 373 -9.25 14.37 45.82
N ARG A 374 -10.28 13.98 45.09
CA ARG A 374 -11.26 14.95 44.60
C ARG A 374 -11.76 15.65 45.85
N ALA A 375 -11.29 16.86 46.07
CA ALA A 375 -12.06 17.80 46.85
C ALA A 375 -13.36 17.97 46.08
N GLU A 376 -14.43 17.33 46.59
CA GLU A 376 -15.74 17.92 46.49
C GLU A 376 -15.56 19.40 46.80
N SER A 377 -16.05 20.26 45.89
CA SER A 377 -16.07 21.69 46.12
C SER A 377 -16.72 21.93 47.46
N VAL A 378 -15.90 22.24 48.47
CA VAL A 378 -16.38 22.74 49.73
C VAL A 378 -17.07 24.05 49.36
N ALA A 379 -18.39 24.05 49.46
CA ALA A 379 -19.21 25.23 49.37
C ALA A 379 -18.86 26.14 50.57
N GLY A 380 -17.72 26.80 50.46
CA GLY A 380 -17.24 27.86 51.34
C GLY A 380 -17.02 29.10 50.49
N GLU A 381 -17.53 30.23 50.95
CA GLU A 381 -17.39 31.53 50.31
C GLU A 381 -15.90 31.86 50.08
N ALA A 382 -15.52 32.12 48.83
CA ALA A 382 -14.12 32.37 48.45
C ALA A 382 -13.60 33.66 49.12
N VAL A 383 -12.46 33.58 49.79
CA VAL A 383 -11.85 34.73 50.47
C VAL A 383 -11.08 35.54 49.43
N THR A 384 -11.50 36.79 49.20
CA THR A 384 -10.81 37.69 48.27
C THR A 384 -9.91 38.65 49.03
N LEU A 385 -8.60 38.60 48.78
CA LEU A 385 -7.61 39.56 49.32
C LEU A 385 -7.06 40.44 48.19
N ARG A 386 -6.79 41.71 48.51
CA ARG A 386 -6.17 42.66 47.57
C ARG A 386 -4.69 42.84 47.87
N VAL A 387 -3.87 42.83 46.83
CA VAL A 387 -2.41 43.01 46.93
C VAL A 387 -2.00 44.19 46.07
N GLY A 388 -1.32 45.18 46.66
CA GLY A 388 -0.93 46.41 45.96
C GLY A 388 0.43 46.93 46.40
N PRO A 389 1.20 47.61 45.54
CA PRO A 389 2.54 48.09 45.86
C PRO A 389 2.56 49.35 46.76
N GLY A 390 1.41 50.01 46.93
CA GLY A 390 1.26 51.25 47.70
C GLY A 390 1.49 51.11 49.21
N ARG A 391 1.91 52.21 49.87
CA ARG A 391 2.14 52.23 51.34
C ARG A 391 0.90 51.93 52.18
N GLY A 392 -0.31 52.06 51.63
CA GLY A 392 -1.59 51.80 52.30
C GLY A 392 -2.22 50.43 52.02
N SER A 393 -1.59 49.56 51.24
CA SER A 393 -2.12 48.23 50.91
C SER A 393 -1.99 47.26 52.09
N ALA A 394 -3.05 46.48 52.36
CA ALA A 394 -3.06 45.47 53.41
C ALA A 394 -1.98 44.39 53.22
N HIS A 395 -1.69 44.04 51.96
CA HIS A 395 -0.59 43.17 51.57
C HIS A 395 0.24 43.84 50.46
N ARG A 396 1.55 43.96 50.69
CA ARG A 396 2.52 44.53 49.74
C ARG A 396 3.26 43.49 48.90
N SER A 397 3.14 42.21 49.24
CA SER A 397 3.72 41.09 48.50
C SER A 397 2.73 39.92 48.43
N LEU A 398 2.86 39.09 47.40
CA LEU A 398 2.05 37.89 47.19
C LEU A 398 2.30 36.88 48.32
N ALA A 399 3.56 36.70 48.73
CA ALA A 399 3.90 35.82 49.84
C ALA A 399 3.23 36.24 51.16
N SER A 400 3.05 37.55 51.39
CA SER A 400 2.34 38.03 52.58
C SER A 400 0.86 37.72 52.54
N ALA A 401 0.22 37.77 51.36
CA ALA A 401 -1.20 37.48 51.21
C ALA A 401 -1.47 35.97 51.30
N LEU A 402 -0.61 35.14 50.71
CA LEU A 402 -0.69 33.68 50.79
C LEU A 402 -0.53 33.17 52.24
N ARG A 403 0.41 33.74 53.02
CA ARG A 403 0.55 33.40 54.46
C ARG A 403 -0.64 33.82 55.32
N ALA A 404 -1.41 34.82 54.89
CA ALA A 404 -2.60 35.28 55.59
C ALA A 404 -3.87 34.50 55.21
N ALA A 405 -3.79 33.59 54.24
CA ALA A 405 -4.91 32.84 53.74
C ALA A 405 -5.34 31.72 54.71
N PRO A 406 -6.66 31.48 54.89
CA PRO A 406 -7.14 30.34 55.66
C PRO A 406 -6.83 29.02 54.91
N PRO A 407 -6.36 27.95 55.60
CA PRO A 407 -5.97 26.70 54.95
C PRO A 407 -7.13 25.90 54.32
N ASP A 408 -8.38 26.13 54.75
CA ASP A 408 -9.55 25.32 54.38
C ASP A 408 -10.55 26.02 53.43
N ARG A 409 -10.21 27.17 52.84
CA ARG A 409 -11.10 27.94 51.96
C ARG A 409 -10.45 28.32 50.63
N PRO A 410 -11.21 28.39 49.52
CA PRO A 410 -10.72 28.93 48.26
C PRO A 410 -10.25 30.38 48.43
N LEU A 411 -9.07 30.70 47.91
CA LEU A 411 -8.43 32.02 48.00
C LEU A 411 -8.43 32.69 46.62
N ARG A 412 -8.84 33.95 46.57
CA ARG A 412 -8.70 34.82 45.39
C ARG A 412 -7.83 36.03 45.71
N LEU A 413 -6.70 36.18 45.04
CA LEU A 413 -5.84 37.35 45.15
C LEU A 413 -6.06 38.27 43.96
N LEU A 414 -6.61 39.46 44.23
CA LEU A 414 -6.76 40.52 43.24
C LEU A 414 -5.56 41.46 43.33
N ILE A 415 -4.74 41.49 42.28
CA ILE A 415 -3.41 42.11 42.28
C ILE A 415 -3.45 43.42 41.49
N GLU A 416 -3.13 44.53 42.13
CA GLU A 416 -3.06 45.85 41.48
C GLU A 416 -1.86 45.94 40.50
N PRO A 417 -1.91 46.81 39.48
CA PRO A 417 -0.80 47.01 38.56
C PRO A 417 0.53 47.30 39.27
N GLY A 418 1.58 46.58 38.90
CA GLY A 418 2.88 46.71 39.54
C GLY A 418 3.85 45.56 39.24
N ARG A 419 5.11 45.75 39.67
CA ARG A 419 6.12 44.70 39.65
C ARG A 419 6.32 44.16 41.06
N TYR A 420 6.15 42.85 41.20
CA TYR A 420 6.21 42.14 42.46
C TYR A 420 7.46 41.26 42.48
N ARG A 421 8.47 41.71 43.22
CA ARG A 421 9.71 40.96 43.45
C ARG A 421 9.57 40.16 44.72
N GLU A 422 9.48 38.85 44.58
CA GLU A 422 9.34 37.94 45.72
C GLU A 422 10.72 37.41 46.14
N PRO A 423 10.97 37.26 47.46
CA PRO A 423 12.26 36.83 47.98
C PRO A 423 12.54 35.32 47.83
N GLY A 424 11.54 34.53 47.43
CA GLY A 424 11.60 33.07 47.28
C GLY A 424 10.45 32.53 46.44
N PRO A 425 10.36 31.19 46.26
CA PRO A 425 9.37 30.57 45.41
C PRO A 425 7.99 30.68 46.06
N LEU A 426 6.97 31.03 45.27
CA LEU A 426 5.60 31.05 45.76
C LEU A 426 4.99 29.66 45.59
N VAL A 427 4.86 28.94 46.70
CA VAL A 427 4.15 27.65 46.74
C VAL A 427 2.65 27.91 46.88
N LEU A 428 1.88 27.48 45.89
CA LEU A 428 0.43 27.62 45.79
C LEU A 428 -0.22 26.26 46.07
N SER A 429 -0.59 26.04 47.34
CA SER A 429 -1.28 24.84 47.82
C SER A 429 -2.77 25.13 48.06
N GLY A 430 -3.65 24.16 47.80
CA GLY A 430 -5.12 24.34 47.92
C GLY A 430 -5.76 25.00 46.67
N THR A 431 -6.97 25.56 46.79
CA THR A 431 -7.66 26.23 45.67
C THR A 431 -7.33 27.72 45.65
N VAL A 432 -6.50 28.17 44.70
CA VAL A 432 -5.97 29.55 44.65
C VAL A 432 -6.16 30.18 43.28
N GLU A 433 -6.77 31.37 43.21
CA GLU A 433 -6.87 32.21 42.02
C GLU A 433 -6.02 33.47 42.19
N LEU A 434 -5.05 33.68 41.29
CA LEU A 434 -4.28 34.94 41.19
C LEU A 434 -4.76 35.69 39.95
N ALA A 435 -5.31 36.90 40.14
CA ALA A 435 -5.89 37.68 39.05
C ALA A 435 -5.40 39.14 39.06
N ALA A 436 -4.97 39.66 37.91
CA ALA A 436 -4.65 41.07 37.75
C ALA A 436 -5.92 41.94 37.76
N ALA A 437 -5.93 43.02 38.56
CA ALA A 437 -7.04 43.96 38.63
C ALA A 437 -7.14 44.89 37.42
N GLY A 438 -6.00 45.17 36.76
CA GLY A 438 -5.89 46.15 35.67
C GLY A 438 -5.87 45.58 34.25
N GLY A 439 -6.02 44.25 34.11
CA GLY A 439 -5.91 43.56 32.82
C GLY A 439 -4.49 43.09 32.47
N GLU A 440 -4.33 42.57 31.26
CA GLU A 440 -3.12 41.87 30.79
C GLU A 440 -1.85 42.74 30.83
N GLY A 441 -0.72 42.13 31.22
CA GLY A 441 0.61 42.76 31.18
C GLY A 441 0.87 43.83 32.25
N GLN A 442 -0.11 44.16 33.09
CA GLN A 442 0.03 45.20 34.12
C GLN A 442 0.64 44.69 35.44
N VAL A 443 0.62 43.37 35.66
CA VAL A 443 1.19 42.72 36.84
C VAL A 443 2.34 41.82 36.41
N VAL A 444 3.53 42.09 36.93
CA VAL A 444 4.74 41.28 36.69
C VAL A 444 5.21 40.65 37.99
N ILE A 445 5.33 39.32 37.99
CA ILE A 445 5.87 38.53 39.11
C ILE A 445 7.30 38.11 38.73
N GLU A 446 8.27 38.51 39.55
CA GLU A 446 9.70 38.26 39.33
C GLU A 446 10.31 37.57 40.57
N THR A 447 11.02 36.44 40.37
CA THR A 447 11.96 35.87 41.35
C THR A 447 13.36 35.81 40.73
N PRO A 448 14.37 36.50 41.31
CA PRO A 448 15.69 36.63 40.68
C PRO A 448 16.51 35.33 40.58
N GLU A 449 16.35 34.38 41.51
CA GLU A 449 17.28 33.23 41.67
C GLU A 449 16.60 31.85 41.72
N GLN A 450 15.26 31.78 41.75
CA GLN A 450 14.51 30.53 41.95
C GLN A 450 13.22 30.50 41.11
N SER A 451 12.56 29.34 41.06
CA SER A 451 11.27 29.16 40.40
C SER A 451 10.21 30.12 40.98
N PRO A 452 9.65 31.04 40.19
CA PRO A 452 8.64 31.99 40.68
C PRO A 452 7.41 31.34 41.30
N LEU A 453 6.90 30.27 40.67
CA LEU A 453 5.62 29.66 41.05
C LEU A 453 5.73 28.13 41.08
N GLU A 454 5.31 27.54 42.21
CA GLU A 454 5.15 26.10 42.40
C GLU A 454 3.67 25.81 42.73
N CYS A 455 2.97 25.18 41.80
CA CYS A 455 1.53 24.96 41.85
C CYS A 455 1.21 23.50 42.22
N GLU A 456 0.97 23.26 43.50
CA GLU A 456 0.67 21.93 44.04
C GLU A 456 -0.84 21.66 44.16
N GLY A 457 -1.64 22.72 44.28
CA GLY A 457 -3.09 22.66 44.46
C GLY A 457 -3.90 22.77 43.17
N ASP A 458 -5.11 23.33 43.28
CA ASP A 458 -5.96 23.74 42.16
C ASP A 458 -5.80 25.25 41.94
N VAL A 459 -4.93 25.62 41.01
CA VAL A 459 -4.43 26.98 40.84
C VAL A 459 -4.93 27.58 39.54
N THR A 460 -5.45 28.80 39.60
CA THR A 460 -5.80 29.61 38.42
C THR A 460 -4.97 30.88 38.39
N LEU A 461 -4.28 31.15 37.29
CA LEU A 461 -3.56 32.40 37.02
C LEU A 461 -4.26 33.12 35.87
N ASP A 462 -4.70 34.36 36.10
CA ASP A 462 -5.42 35.17 35.11
C ASP A 462 -4.76 36.54 34.89
N SER A 463 -4.37 36.81 33.64
CA SER A 463 -3.88 38.12 33.19
C SER A 463 -2.55 38.56 33.82
N LEU A 464 -1.66 37.60 34.13
CA LEU A 464 -0.38 37.83 34.81
C LEU A 464 0.83 37.67 33.88
N THR A 465 1.90 38.43 34.14
CA THR A 465 3.23 38.18 33.56
C THR A 465 4.13 37.54 34.61
N VAL A 466 4.68 36.36 34.31
CA VAL A 466 5.60 35.63 35.18
C VAL A 466 6.98 35.63 34.51
N GLN A 467 7.98 36.19 35.18
CA GLN A 467 9.37 36.20 34.71
C GLN A 467 10.24 35.34 35.62
N GLY A 468 10.66 34.18 35.11
CA GLY A 468 11.51 33.24 35.83
C GLY A 468 12.92 33.20 35.28
N ARG A 469 13.91 33.54 36.11
CA ARG A 469 15.34 33.42 35.77
C ARG A 469 15.99 32.11 36.24
N GLY A 470 15.27 31.31 37.02
CA GLY A 470 15.69 29.98 37.46
C GLY A 470 15.53 28.91 36.38
N ALA A 471 15.77 27.63 36.74
CA ALA A 471 15.65 26.51 35.80
C ALA A 471 14.21 26.28 35.30
N VAL A 472 13.21 26.56 36.14
CA VAL A 472 11.78 26.41 35.83
C VAL A 472 11.05 27.70 36.21
N ALA A 473 10.29 28.32 35.29
CA ALA A 473 9.53 29.52 35.61
C ALA A 473 8.19 29.21 36.33
N VAL A 474 7.50 28.13 35.90
CA VAL A 474 6.28 27.64 36.55
C VAL A 474 6.34 26.11 36.63
N LEU A 475 6.24 25.58 37.85
CA LEU A 475 6.15 24.14 38.12
C LEU A 475 4.73 23.78 38.52
N ALA A 476 4.12 22.78 37.88
CA ALA A 476 2.81 22.26 38.21
C ALA A 476 2.89 20.79 38.61
N THR A 477 2.43 20.47 39.81
CA THR A 477 2.24 19.11 40.32
C THR A 477 0.77 18.81 40.63
N GLY A 478 -0.07 19.85 40.73
CA GLY A 478 -1.53 19.76 40.84
C GLY A 478 -2.27 20.16 39.57
N ARG A 479 -3.46 20.76 39.71
CA ARG A 479 -4.22 21.34 38.59
C ARG A 479 -3.80 22.80 38.42
N LEU A 480 -3.36 23.17 37.23
CA LEU A 480 -2.98 24.55 36.89
C LEU A 480 -3.77 25.01 35.67
N GLU A 481 -4.48 26.12 35.84
CA GLU A 481 -5.15 26.83 34.75
C GLU A 481 -4.52 28.21 34.53
N LEU A 482 -4.00 28.44 33.33
CA LEU A 482 -3.44 29.71 32.87
C LEU A 482 -4.41 30.36 31.88
N ARG A 483 -4.77 31.62 32.11
CA ARG A 483 -5.63 32.41 31.24
C ARG A 483 -4.99 33.76 30.97
N ARG A 484 -4.79 34.13 29.70
CA ARG A 484 -4.29 35.48 29.34
C ARG A 484 -2.95 35.85 29.99
N CYS A 485 -2.16 34.84 30.31
CA CYS A 485 -0.88 34.99 30.99
C CYS A 485 0.28 35.02 30.02
N ARG A 486 1.32 35.78 30.37
CA ARG A 486 2.62 35.76 29.70
C ARG A 486 3.66 35.09 30.60
N ILE A 487 4.28 34.02 30.14
CA ILE A 487 5.35 33.32 30.86
C ILE A 487 6.65 33.54 30.10
N ASP A 488 7.57 34.27 30.72
CA ASP A 488 8.91 34.50 30.21
C ASP A 488 9.91 33.71 31.04
N GLY A 489 10.39 32.61 30.46
CA GLY A 489 11.29 31.66 31.13
C GLY A 489 12.55 31.43 30.32
N PRO A 490 13.55 32.34 30.34
CA PRO A 490 14.84 32.14 29.66
C PRO A 490 15.67 30.96 30.20
N GLY A 491 15.25 30.34 31.31
CA GLY A 491 15.82 29.10 31.84
C GLY A 491 15.50 27.87 30.96
N GLU A 492 15.67 26.68 31.53
CA GLU A 492 15.45 25.43 30.80
C GLU A 492 13.96 25.23 30.48
N HIS A 493 13.09 25.44 31.46
CA HIS A 493 11.64 25.29 31.32
C HIS A 493 10.92 26.60 31.63
N ALA A 494 10.08 27.06 30.70
CA ALA A 494 9.08 28.07 31.02
C ALA A 494 7.95 27.46 31.85
N LEU A 495 7.55 26.23 31.52
CA LEU A 495 6.46 25.53 32.19
C LEU A 495 6.79 24.04 32.27
N LEU A 496 6.73 23.47 33.47
CA LEU A 496 6.94 22.05 33.69
C LEU A 496 5.74 21.47 34.45
N ALA A 497 5.03 20.52 33.84
CA ALA A 497 3.97 19.75 34.49
C ALA A 497 4.47 18.34 34.81
N GLY A 498 4.54 18.03 36.10
CA GLY A 498 5.00 16.74 36.61
C GLY A 498 3.94 15.64 36.54
N GLN A 499 4.32 14.46 37.03
CA GLN A 499 3.50 13.26 36.95
C GLN A 499 2.14 13.43 37.64
N GLY A 500 1.06 13.17 36.91
CA GLY A 500 -0.32 13.29 37.41
C GLY A 500 -0.90 14.71 37.41
N ALA A 501 -0.12 15.72 37.02
CA ALA A 501 -0.61 17.10 36.93
C ALA A 501 -1.64 17.27 35.80
N GLU A 502 -2.57 18.21 35.99
CA GLU A 502 -3.53 18.66 34.98
C GLU A 502 -3.22 20.11 34.59
N LEU A 503 -2.85 20.33 33.34
CA LEU A 503 -2.50 21.64 32.82
C LEU A 503 -3.54 22.13 31.81
N ILE A 504 -4.07 23.32 32.03
CA ILE A 504 -4.97 24.02 31.10
C ILE A 504 -4.35 25.37 30.78
N VAL A 505 -4.04 25.64 29.52
CA VAL A 505 -3.42 26.89 29.07
C VAL A 505 -4.29 27.51 27.99
N ARG A 506 -4.73 28.76 28.19
CA ARG A 506 -5.64 29.46 27.29
C ARG A 506 -5.21 30.89 27.07
N ASP A 507 -5.15 31.29 25.80
CA ASP A 507 -4.90 32.67 25.41
C ASP A 507 -3.58 33.22 25.99
N CYS A 508 -2.54 32.37 26.04
CA CYS A 508 -1.27 32.67 26.69
C CYS A 508 -0.14 32.92 25.70
N GLU A 509 0.93 33.59 26.18
CA GLU A 509 2.20 33.70 25.46
C GLU A 509 3.33 33.12 26.32
N ILE A 510 4.07 32.16 25.77
CA ILE A 510 5.20 31.49 26.43
C ILE A 510 6.47 31.78 25.62
N THR A 511 7.46 32.41 26.25
CA THR A 511 8.68 32.89 25.59
C THR A 511 9.95 32.24 26.14
N ALA A 512 10.91 32.01 25.23
CA ALA A 512 12.29 31.55 25.44
C ALA A 512 12.48 30.10 25.96
N GLY A 513 11.70 29.66 26.94
CA GLY A 513 11.82 28.35 27.58
C GLY A 513 10.89 27.28 27.02
N ARG A 514 11.20 26.01 27.29
CA ARG A 514 10.35 24.89 26.86
C ARG A 514 9.15 24.69 27.79
N THR A 515 8.04 24.25 27.21
CA THR A 515 6.92 23.69 27.96
C THR A 515 7.02 22.17 27.95
N GLU A 516 7.08 21.54 29.10
CA GLU A 516 7.26 20.08 29.21
C GLU A 516 6.19 19.45 30.11
N LEU A 517 5.58 18.37 29.62
CA LEU A 517 4.59 17.58 30.32
C LEU A 517 5.10 16.13 30.46
N VAL A 518 5.30 15.70 31.71
CA VAL A 518 5.86 14.38 32.04
C VAL A 518 4.79 13.58 32.78
N GLY A 519 4.15 12.62 32.11
CA GLY A 519 3.06 11.83 32.71
C GLY A 519 1.85 12.66 33.15
N ALA A 520 1.67 13.84 32.53
CA ALA A 520 0.62 14.82 32.83
C ALA A 520 -0.48 14.82 31.75
N THR A 521 -1.62 15.43 32.07
CA THR A 521 -2.67 15.74 31.09
C THR A 521 -2.68 17.22 30.76
N GLY A 522 -2.79 17.58 29.49
CA GLY A 522 -2.71 18.97 29.04
C GLY A 522 -3.82 19.37 28.06
N THR A 523 -4.36 20.57 28.20
CA THR A 523 -5.18 21.24 27.17
C THR A 523 -4.60 22.62 26.91
N LEU A 524 -4.13 22.87 25.69
CA LEU A 524 -3.50 24.12 25.28
C LEU A 524 -4.29 24.70 24.12
N GLU A 525 -4.87 25.87 24.32
CA GLU A 525 -5.74 26.54 23.36
C GLU A 525 -5.24 27.96 23.10
N ARG A 526 -5.21 28.40 21.84
CA ARG A 526 -4.90 29.79 21.44
C ARG A 526 -3.65 30.36 22.12
N THR A 527 -2.61 29.53 22.21
CA THR A 527 -1.38 29.87 22.94
C THR A 527 -0.20 30.02 21.97
N ALA A 528 0.63 31.04 22.18
CA ALA A 528 1.81 31.31 21.37
C ALA A 528 3.09 30.88 22.08
N PHE A 529 3.88 30.00 21.45
CA PHE A 529 5.21 29.60 21.88
C PHE A 529 6.26 30.30 21.00
N ARG A 530 7.16 31.08 21.60
CA ARG A 530 8.10 31.91 20.85
C ARG A 530 9.54 31.78 21.32
N GLY A 531 10.45 31.62 20.36
CA GLY A 531 11.90 31.76 20.60
C GLY A 531 12.48 30.67 21.50
N ALA A 532 11.92 29.46 21.49
CA ALA A 532 12.39 28.37 22.33
C ALA A 532 13.85 28.03 22.00
N SER A 533 14.71 28.04 23.03
CA SER A 533 16.14 27.74 22.87
C SER A 533 16.42 26.27 22.47
N GLY A 534 15.47 25.38 22.75
CA GLY A 534 15.47 23.96 22.39
C GLY A 534 14.13 23.58 21.75
N HIS A 535 13.38 22.67 22.37
CA HIS A 535 12.04 22.30 21.92
C HIS A 535 10.98 23.25 22.50
N ALA A 536 9.91 23.58 21.76
CA ALA A 536 8.88 24.47 22.29
C ALA A 536 7.91 23.74 23.23
N LEU A 537 7.41 22.58 22.82
CA LEU A 537 6.55 21.71 23.62
C LEU A 537 7.06 20.26 23.61
N VAL A 538 7.21 19.65 24.79
CA VAL A 538 7.75 18.31 24.97
C VAL A 538 6.79 17.45 25.78
N LEU A 539 6.42 16.28 25.26
CA LEU A 539 5.53 15.32 25.90
C LEU A 539 6.26 14.00 26.17
N ARG A 540 6.32 13.60 27.43
CA ARG A 540 7.04 12.39 27.88
C ARG A 540 6.24 11.57 28.88
N GLU A 541 6.68 10.32 29.05
CA GLU A 541 6.21 9.42 30.10
C GLU A 541 4.69 9.22 30.13
N ARG A 542 4.08 8.99 28.96
CA ARG A 542 2.64 8.80 28.77
C ARG A 542 1.80 10.05 29.07
N ALA A 543 2.35 11.23 28.79
CA ALA A 543 1.56 12.45 28.77
C ALA A 543 0.44 12.36 27.72
N LYS A 544 -0.66 13.07 27.97
CA LYS A 544 -1.81 13.15 27.05
C LYS A 544 -2.23 14.59 26.86
N VAL A 545 -2.08 15.10 25.65
CA VAL A 545 -2.21 16.54 25.42
C VAL A 545 -3.05 16.84 24.19
N VAL A 546 -3.93 17.83 24.32
CA VAL A 546 -4.67 18.44 23.20
C VAL A 546 -4.13 19.86 23.01
N VAL A 547 -3.74 20.18 21.78
CA VAL A 547 -3.21 21.48 21.35
C VAL A 547 -4.10 22.01 20.22
N THR A 548 -4.75 23.14 20.43
CA THR A 548 -5.74 23.69 19.49
C THR A 548 -5.49 25.17 19.23
N ASP A 549 -5.44 25.56 17.96
CA ASP A 549 -5.26 26.95 17.49
C ASP A 549 -4.02 27.64 18.09
N CYS A 550 -2.95 26.87 18.33
CA CYS A 550 -1.70 27.39 18.90
C CYS A 550 -0.69 27.76 17.79
N THR A 551 0.22 28.67 18.13
CA THR A 551 1.31 29.08 17.23
C THR A 551 2.67 28.74 17.83
N VAL A 552 3.57 28.16 17.04
CA VAL A 552 4.95 27.88 17.43
C VAL A 552 5.89 28.59 16.47
N THR A 553 6.70 29.51 16.99
CA THR A 553 7.57 30.38 16.18
C THR A 553 8.99 30.39 16.71
N ASP A 554 9.97 30.34 15.79
CA ASP A 554 11.40 30.51 16.07
C ASP A 554 11.96 29.53 17.13
N SER A 555 11.56 28.25 17.06
CA SER A 555 12.10 27.20 17.91
C SER A 555 13.40 26.64 17.33
N ARG A 556 14.52 26.72 18.07
CA ARG A 556 15.81 26.19 17.59
C ARG A 556 15.84 24.68 17.40
N GLY A 557 15.02 23.95 18.16
CA GLY A 557 14.85 22.51 18.07
C GLY A 557 13.55 22.14 17.36
N ARG A 558 12.74 21.31 18.03
CA ARG A 558 11.43 20.87 17.54
C ARG A 558 10.32 21.82 17.98
N GLY A 559 9.27 21.92 17.19
CA GLY A 559 8.05 22.61 17.61
C GLY A 559 7.37 21.81 18.72
N ILE A 560 6.82 20.65 18.37
CA ILE A 560 6.24 19.69 19.33
C ILE A 560 7.00 18.36 19.23
N ASP A 561 7.54 17.91 20.35
CA ASP A 561 8.20 16.60 20.50
C ASP A 561 7.32 15.67 21.33
N VAL A 562 6.86 14.57 20.73
CA VAL A 562 5.99 13.58 21.38
C VAL A 562 6.74 12.25 21.47
N THR A 563 7.09 11.87 22.70
CA THR A 563 7.83 10.64 22.97
C THR A 563 7.05 9.76 23.96
N ALA A 564 6.72 8.53 23.56
CA ALA A 564 5.97 7.57 24.40
C ALA A 564 4.69 8.17 25.03
N SER A 565 4.01 9.03 24.28
CA SER A 565 2.90 9.89 24.73
C SER A 565 1.85 10.06 23.62
N THR A 566 0.70 10.66 23.96
CA THR A 566 -0.39 10.91 23.00
C THR A 566 -0.60 12.41 22.82
N ALA A 567 -0.69 12.86 21.57
CA ALA A 567 -0.97 14.25 21.24
C ALA A 567 -2.06 14.39 20.18
N GLU A 568 -2.93 15.37 20.36
CA GLU A 568 -3.87 15.82 19.34
C GLU A 568 -3.60 17.30 19.04
N ILE A 569 -3.25 17.61 17.79
CA ILE A 569 -2.80 18.92 17.33
C ILE A 569 -3.76 19.38 16.23
N ARG A 570 -4.51 20.46 16.49
CA ARG A 570 -5.57 20.95 15.62
C ARG A 570 -5.40 22.44 15.31
N GLY A 571 -5.51 22.83 14.04
CA GLY A 571 -5.54 24.25 13.65
C GLY A 571 -4.27 25.03 14.02
N CYS A 572 -3.14 24.34 14.22
CA CYS A 572 -1.92 24.98 14.71
C CYS A 572 -1.02 25.46 13.57
N GLU A 573 -0.26 26.53 13.84
CA GLU A 573 0.71 27.10 12.91
C GLU A 573 2.14 26.95 13.44
N PHE A 574 3.05 26.52 12.56
CA PHE A 574 4.46 26.34 12.88
C PHE A 574 5.30 27.15 11.89
N ARG A 575 6.23 27.96 12.42
CA ARG A 575 7.15 28.76 11.61
C ARG A 575 8.55 28.79 12.20
N GLY A 576 9.57 28.64 11.36
CA GLY A 576 10.96 28.84 11.77
C GLY A 576 11.47 27.80 12.78
N THR A 577 11.05 26.53 12.65
CA THR A 577 11.54 25.44 13.52
C THR A 577 12.82 24.82 12.97
N GLY A 578 13.79 24.52 13.83
CA GLY A 578 15.10 24.01 13.44
C GLY A 578 15.13 22.54 12.98
N ASP A 579 14.67 21.62 13.82
CA ASP A 579 14.75 20.17 13.55
C ASP A 579 13.45 19.64 12.92
N ALA A 580 12.34 19.69 13.66
CA ALA A 580 11.04 19.33 13.12
C ALA A 580 9.91 20.19 13.64
N ALA A 581 8.87 20.44 12.85
CA ALA A 581 7.68 21.13 13.38
C ALA A 581 6.92 20.23 14.36
N VAL A 582 6.67 18.98 13.96
CA VAL A 582 6.11 17.94 14.83
C VAL A 582 6.93 16.66 14.69
N ALA A 583 7.39 16.11 15.82
CA ALA A 583 8.09 14.83 15.87
C ALA A 583 7.36 13.85 16.80
N ALA A 584 7.14 12.63 16.31
CA ALA A 584 6.56 11.51 17.04
C ALA A 584 7.56 10.35 17.10
N GLY A 585 7.82 9.84 18.31
CA GLY A 585 8.77 8.75 18.53
C GLY A 585 8.40 7.84 19.71
N ASP A 586 9.07 6.68 19.78
CA ASP A 586 8.91 5.67 20.85
C ASP A 586 7.45 5.27 21.09
N HIS A 587 6.80 4.76 20.04
CA HIS A 587 5.39 4.36 20.08
C HIS A 587 4.40 5.49 20.41
N ALA A 588 4.77 6.75 20.18
CA ALA A 588 3.86 7.87 20.30
C ALA A 588 2.64 7.73 19.37
N GLU A 589 1.50 8.26 19.82
CA GLU A 589 0.26 8.37 19.05
C GLU A 589 -0.02 9.85 18.80
N VAL A 590 0.08 10.31 17.56
CA VAL A 590 -0.06 11.74 17.22
C VAL A 590 -1.11 11.97 16.14
N GLN A 591 -2.07 12.84 16.43
CA GLN A 591 -3.06 13.31 15.46
C GLN A 591 -2.75 14.76 15.09
N VAL A 592 -2.60 15.04 13.79
CA VAL A 592 -2.38 16.39 13.24
C VAL A 592 -3.51 16.69 12.26
N LEU A 593 -4.27 17.75 12.53
CA LEU A 593 -5.46 18.11 11.74
C LEU A 593 -5.46 19.60 11.42
N GLY A 594 -5.61 19.95 10.14
CA GLY A 594 -5.83 21.35 9.74
C GLY A 594 -4.66 22.29 10.09
N CYS A 595 -3.42 21.78 10.10
CA CYS A 595 -2.26 22.55 10.53
C CYS A 595 -1.51 23.17 9.34
N ARG A 596 -0.78 24.25 9.62
CA ARG A 596 0.07 24.94 8.65
C ARG A 596 1.52 24.96 9.14
N ILE A 597 2.43 24.41 8.35
CA ILE A 597 3.84 24.28 8.70
C ILE A 597 4.66 24.95 7.60
N ASP A 598 5.29 26.08 7.93
CA ASP A 598 6.06 26.88 6.99
C ASP A 598 7.49 27.13 7.49
N GLU A 599 8.44 27.30 6.58
CA GLU A 599 9.83 27.73 6.89
C GLU A 599 10.54 26.83 7.92
N VAL A 600 10.42 25.51 7.77
CA VAL A 600 11.11 24.53 8.62
C VAL A 600 12.50 24.22 8.07
N HIS A 601 13.53 24.19 8.91
CA HIS A 601 14.91 24.00 8.45
C HIS A 601 15.25 22.54 8.08
N ALA A 602 14.78 21.54 8.82
CA ALA A 602 14.97 20.12 8.47
C ALA A 602 13.66 19.45 8.03
N THR A 603 12.83 18.98 8.95
CA THR A 603 11.69 18.11 8.63
C THR A 603 10.35 18.73 9.01
N GLY A 604 9.34 18.75 8.14
CA GLY A 604 8.01 19.21 8.52
C GLY A 604 7.38 18.32 9.60
N LEU A 605 7.05 17.10 9.20
CA LEU A 605 6.45 16.07 10.06
C LEU A 605 7.36 14.85 10.15
N ALA A 606 7.72 14.42 11.36
CA ALA A 606 8.59 13.26 11.57
C ALA A 606 7.87 12.18 12.40
N PHE A 607 7.76 10.97 11.85
CA PHE A 607 7.30 9.78 12.54
C PHE A 607 8.42 8.73 12.55
N ASP A 608 8.92 8.39 13.74
CA ASP A 608 10.04 7.46 13.93
C ASP A 608 9.74 6.45 15.05
N ARG A 609 10.56 5.41 15.19
CA ARG A 609 10.57 4.45 16.31
C ARG A 609 9.16 3.95 16.67
N GLN A 610 8.50 3.34 15.67
CA GLN A 610 7.18 2.72 15.80
C GLN A 610 6.06 3.70 16.23
N ALA A 611 6.24 5.00 15.99
CA ALA A 611 5.18 5.98 16.14
C ALA A 611 4.05 5.75 15.13
N HIS A 612 2.83 6.08 15.54
CA HIS A 612 1.63 5.97 14.71
C HIS A 612 0.76 7.21 14.88
N GLY A 613 -0.19 7.40 13.98
CA GLY A 613 -0.97 8.62 13.97
C GLY A 613 -1.71 8.89 12.68
N THR A 614 -2.46 9.99 12.69
CA THR A 614 -3.16 10.50 11.51
C THR A 614 -2.74 11.93 11.24
N VAL A 615 -2.40 12.24 9.99
CA VAL A 615 -2.18 13.59 9.50
C VAL A 615 -3.24 13.89 8.45
N GLN A 616 -3.99 14.97 8.62
CA GLN A 616 -5.11 15.29 7.77
C GLN A 616 -5.21 16.79 7.53
N ASP A 617 -5.61 17.19 6.32
CA ASP A 617 -5.90 18.58 5.94
C ASP A 617 -4.74 19.54 6.29
N THR A 618 -3.50 19.05 6.20
CA THR A 618 -2.30 19.76 6.69
C THR A 618 -1.43 20.17 5.52
N THR A 619 -0.88 21.39 5.57
CA THR A 619 0.06 21.92 4.57
C THR A 619 1.44 22.05 5.18
N VAL A 620 2.44 21.51 4.48
CA VAL A 620 3.86 21.63 4.82
C VAL A 620 4.58 22.31 3.67
N SER A 621 5.26 23.42 3.94
CA SER A 621 6.04 24.13 2.93
C SER A 621 7.42 24.61 3.40
N GLY A 622 8.39 24.59 2.47
CA GLY A 622 9.75 25.10 2.71
C GLY A 622 10.63 24.23 3.60
N ALA A 623 10.19 23.02 3.95
CA ALA A 623 10.98 22.02 4.67
C ALA A 623 12.06 21.38 3.77
N THR A 624 13.13 20.82 4.34
CA THR A 624 14.05 19.98 3.55
C THR A 624 13.37 18.66 3.19
N THR A 625 12.75 18.03 4.19
CA THR A 625 11.87 16.87 4.03
C THR A 625 10.47 17.23 4.52
N GLY A 626 9.44 17.07 3.69
CA GLY A 626 8.07 17.39 4.09
C GLY A 626 7.53 16.44 5.16
N LEU A 627 7.50 15.15 4.83
CA LEU A 627 7.13 14.05 5.73
C LEU A 627 8.26 13.03 5.78
N TYR A 628 8.69 12.68 6.99
CA TYR A 628 9.69 11.65 7.24
C TYR A 628 9.08 10.49 8.04
N VAL A 629 9.23 9.27 7.53
CA VAL A 629 8.68 8.04 8.14
C VAL A 629 9.77 6.98 8.24
N ALA A 630 10.12 6.57 9.46
CA ALA A 630 11.23 5.66 9.69
C ALA A 630 11.04 4.68 10.85
N ARG A 631 11.92 3.67 10.92
CA ARG A 631 12.06 2.68 12.01
C ARG A 631 10.73 2.06 12.43
N GLY A 632 9.99 1.56 11.45
CA GLY A 632 8.72 0.87 11.66
C GLY A 632 7.57 1.77 12.11
N ALA A 633 7.69 3.09 12.01
CA ALA A 633 6.56 3.99 12.16
C ALA A 633 5.49 3.72 11.08
N GLU A 634 4.22 3.97 11.40
CA GLU A 634 3.06 3.66 10.54
C GLU A 634 1.99 4.80 10.49
N PRO A 635 2.32 6.05 10.11
CA PRO A 635 1.33 7.11 10.00
C PRO A 635 0.35 6.92 8.83
N LYS A 636 -0.87 7.42 9.01
CA LYS A 636 -1.88 7.59 7.96
C LYS A 636 -1.99 9.06 7.59
N VAL A 637 -1.75 9.40 6.34
CA VAL A 637 -1.71 10.79 5.86
C VAL A 637 -2.75 10.94 4.77
N ARG A 638 -3.70 11.87 4.95
CA ARG A 638 -4.70 12.15 3.92
C ARG A 638 -4.91 13.62 3.65
N ASP A 639 -5.28 13.95 2.41
CA ASP A 639 -5.70 15.30 2.03
C ASP A 639 -4.66 16.38 2.43
N CYS A 640 -3.36 16.03 2.34
CA CYS A 640 -2.25 16.90 2.72
C CYS A 640 -1.52 17.47 1.48
N LEU A 641 -0.88 18.63 1.66
CA LEU A 641 -0.03 19.27 0.66
C LEU A 641 1.40 19.38 1.18
N PHE A 642 2.37 18.84 0.42
CA PHE A 642 3.80 19.00 0.64
C PHE A 642 4.38 19.82 -0.51
N ALA A 643 4.67 21.09 -0.26
CA ALA A 643 5.02 22.05 -1.31
C ALA A 643 6.39 22.69 -1.10
N HIS A 644 7.17 22.88 -2.15
CA HIS A 644 8.46 23.59 -2.09
C HIS A 644 9.45 22.94 -1.10
N CYS A 645 9.48 21.61 -1.06
CA CYS A 645 10.44 20.88 -0.22
C CYS A 645 11.83 20.94 -0.87
N ARG A 646 12.87 21.34 -0.12
CA ARG A 646 14.22 21.56 -0.68
C ARG A 646 14.86 20.29 -1.23
N ASP A 647 14.56 19.13 -0.66
CA ASP A 647 15.08 17.84 -1.12
C ASP A 647 13.95 16.86 -1.44
N THR A 648 13.22 16.39 -0.42
CA THR A 648 12.22 15.33 -0.61
C THR A 648 10.85 15.73 -0.06
N GLY A 649 9.78 15.52 -0.83
CA GLY A 649 8.41 15.75 -0.36
C GLY A 649 8.04 14.78 0.76
N VAL A 650 8.09 13.49 0.46
CA VAL A 650 7.80 12.39 1.39
C VAL A 650 8.94 11.38 1.35
N LEU A 651 9.57 11.11 2.49
CA LEU A 651 10.65 10.13 2.64
C LEU A 651 10.21 8.99 3.56
N VAL A 652 10.27 7.75 3.06
CA VAL A 652 9.95 6.54 3.81
C VAL A 652 11.15 5.60 3.79
N GLU A 653 11.78 5.39 4.95
CA GLU A 653 13.00 4.58 5.06
C GLU A 653 13.07 3.74 6.33
N ASP A 654 14.13 2.95 6.51
CA ASP A 654 14.39 2.15 7.71
C ASP A 654 13.19 1.29 8.16
N GLN A 655 12.61 0.50 7.26
CA GLN A 655 11.39 -0.29 7.53
C GLN A 655 10.15 0.55 7.90
N GLY A 656 10.19 1.86 7.68
CA GLY A 656 9.05 2.75 7.80
C GLY A 656 7.91 2.32 6.88
N ARG A 657 6.70 2.46 7.39
CA ARG A 657 5.46 2.16 6.67
C ARG A 657 4.62 3.41 6.72
N GLY A 658 3.86 3.67 5.69
CA GLY A 658 3.01 4.86 5.68
C GLY A 658 1.92 4.66 4.66
N ARG A 659 0.74 5.18 4.96
CA ARG A 659 -0.35 5.20 4.00
C ARG A 659 -0.68 6.63 3.63
N LEU A 660 -0.49 6.97 2.36
CA LEU A 660 -0.80 8.28 1.81
C LEU A 660 -2.03 8.16 0.93
N GLU A 661 -3.04 8.97 1.22
CA GLU A 661 -4.30 9.02 0.46
C GLU A 661 -4.58 10.46 0.02
N LYS A 662 -4.87 10.71 -1.25
CA LYS A 662 -5.31 12.04 -1.72
C LYS A 662 -4.34 13.19 -1.39
N CYS A 663 -3.05 12.89 -1.30
CA CYS A 663 -2.02 13.87 -1.00
C CYS A 663 -1.45 14.47 -2.28
N ARG A 664 -1.02 15.73 -2.20
CA ARG A 664 -0.32 16.44 -3.28
C ARG A 664 1.11 16.77 -2.85
N ILE A 665 2.06 16.46 -3.73
CA ILE A 665 3.46 16.80 -3.55
C ILE A 665 3.88 17.67 -4.74
N GLU A 666 4.32 18.89 -4.47
CA GLU A 666 4.61 19.87 -5.52
C GLU A 666 5.96 20.56 -5.27
N ASN A 667 6.73 20.79 -6.34
CA ASN A 667 7.99 21.53 -6.27
C ASN A 667 9.01 20.92 -5.29
N ALA A 668 9.18 19.60 -5.30
CA ALA A 668 10.21 18.92 -4.52
C ALA A 668 11.56 18.94 -5.26
N GLY A 669 12.64 19.32 -4.56
CA GLY A 669 13.94 19.55 -5.18
C GLY A 669 14.56 18.31 -5.85
N ARG A 670 14.56 17.17 -5.15
CA ARG A 670 15.15 15.91 -5.63
C ARG A 670 14.10 14.84 -5.89
N HIS A 671 13.30 14.48 -4.88
CA HIS A 671 12.29 13.43 -5.00
C HIS A 671 10.92 13.93 -4.53
N GLY A 672 9.85 13.66 -5.28
CA GLY A 672 8.49 13.81 -4.77
C GLY A 672 8.24 12.84 -3.61
N ILE A 673 8.36 11.55 -3.90
CA ILE A 673 8.28 10.45 -2.93
C ILE A 673 9.55 9.61 -3.02
N GLY A 674 10.35 9.62 -1.96
CA GLY A 674 11.55 8.78 -1.81
C GLY A 674 11.28 7.58 -0.91
N VAL A 675 11.64 6.39 -1.36
CA VAL A 675 11.53 5.14 -0.58
C VAL A 675 12.87 4.44 -0.56
N ALA A 676 13.44 4.26 0.63
CA ALA A 676 14.79 3.72 0.80
C ALA A 676 14.87 2.69 1.94
N SER A 677 16.00 1.98 2.06
CA SER A 677 16.38 1.21 3.25
C SER A 677 15.28 0.28 3.80
N GLY A 678 14.57 -0.42 2.91
CA GLY A 678 13.50 -1.34 3.25
C GLY A 678 12.16 -0.70 3.64
N GLY A 679 11.94 0.57 3.31
CA GLY A 679 10.63 1.21 3.39
C GLY A 679 9.56 0.46 2.59
N VAL A 680 8.30 0.58 3.04
CA VAL A 680 7.13 -0.12 2.49
C VAL A 680 5.86 0.75 2.57
N PRO A 681 5.81 1.90 1.86
CA PRO A 681 4.62 2.73 1.81
C PRO A 681 3.53 2.16 0.90
N VAL A 682 2.30 2.60 1.18
CA VAL A 682 1.14 2.47 0.30
C VAL A 682 0.67 3.87 -0.06
N VAL A 683 0.64 4.17 -1.36
CA VAL A 683 0.29 5.49 -1.90
C VAL A 683 -0.91 5.33 -2.82
N GLU A 684 -1.99 6.03 -2.50
CA GLU A 684 -3.28 5.90 -3.18
C GLU A 684 -3.87 7.29 -3.51
N ASP A 685 -4.38 7.46 -4.73
CA ASP A 685 -5.05 8.70 -5.16
C ASP A 685 -4.21 9.99 -5.01
N CYS A 686 -2.88 9.89 -5.09
CA CYS A 686 -1.98 11.04 -4.88
C CYS A 686 -1.56 11.70 -6.19
N ALA A 687 -1.01 12.92 -6.10
CA ALA A 687 -0.43 13.64 -7.22
C ALA A 687 0.97 14.19 -6.90
N VAL A 688 1.90 14.09 -7.85
CA VAL A 688 3.28 14.60 -7.74
C VAL A 688 3.60 15.47 -8.96
N ALA A 689 4.06 16.70 -8.73
CA ALA A 689 4.28 17.66 -9.81
C ALA A 689 5.50 18.58 -9.63
N PHE A 690 6.07 19.05 -10.74
CA PHE A 690 7.07 20.13 -10.80
C PHE A 690 8.36 19.89 -10.01
N GLY A 691 8.88 18.66 -9.99
CA GLY A 691 10.05 18.27 -9.18
C GLY A 691 11.20 17.64 -9.99
N GLY A 692 12.17 17.08 -9.27
CA GLY A 692 13.23 16.23 -9.84
C GLY A 692 12.67 14.91 -10.37
N THR A 693 12.81 13.84 -9.58
CA THR A 693 12.16 12.54 -9.84
C THR A 693 10.85 12.42 -9.06
N GLY A 694 9.79 11.94 -9.69
CA GLY A 694 8.47 11.86 -9.06
C GLY A 694 8.44 10.86 -7.89
N VAL A 695 8.69 9.59 -8.18
CA VAL A 695 8.85 8.52 -7.20
C VAL A 695 10.19 7.85 -7.39
N SER A 696 10.99 7.72 -6.33
CA SER A 696 12.26 6.99 -6.35
C SER A 696 12.24 5.87 -5.30
N VAL A 697 12.54 4.64 -5.71
CA VAL A 697 12.55 3.45 -4.83
C VAL A 697 13.90 2.75 -4.93
N HIS A 698 14.62 2.63 -3.81
CA HIS A 698 15.95 2.02 -3.75
C HIS A 698 16.10 1.09 -2.54
N LYS A 699 16.47 -0.18 -2.77
CA LYS A 699 16.55 -1.25 -1.74
C LYS A 699 15.28 -1.30 -0.86
N ALA A 700 14.12 -1.12 -1.48
CA ALA A 700 12.85 -0.97 -0.78
C ALA A 700 11.68 -1.54 -1.56
N ARG A 701 10.46 -1.45 -1.00
CA ARG A 701 9.24 -1.88 -1.69
C ARG A 701 8.17 -0.81 -1.61
N GLY A 702 7.18 -0.84 -2.49
CA GLY A 702 6.06 0.10 -2.41
C GLY A 702 4.89 -0.30 -3.29
N ASP A 703 3.70 0.12 -2.87
CA ASP A 703 2.45 0.00 -3.62
C ASP A 703 1.96 1.40 -3.98
N PHE A 704 1.81 1.66 -5.27
CA PHE A 704 1.39 2.95 -5.81
C PHE A 704 0.20 2.74 -6.73
N THR A 705 -0.98 3.16 -6.27
CA THR A 705 -2.25 2.99 -6.97
C THR A 705 -2.90 4.34 -7.25
N ARG A 706 -3.43 4.56 -8.46
CA ARG A 706 -4.09 5.83 -8.85
C ARG A 706 -3.23 7.07 -8.62
N LEU A 707 -1.93 6.96 -8.88
CA LEU A 707 -0.98 8.05 -8.74
C LEU A 707 -0.84 8.82 -10.06
N ARG A 708 -0.91 10.15 -9.97
CA ARG A 708 -0.62 11.06 -11.09
C ARG A 708 0.74 11.69 -10.90
N VAL A 709 1.62 11.59 -11.89
CA VAL A 709 2.93 12.24 -11.85
C VAL A 709 3.10 13.04 -13.13
N HIS A 710 3.38 14.34 -13.00
CA HIS A 710 3.59 15.17 -14.19
C HIS A 710 4.66 16.25 -14.01
N ASP A 711 5.17 16.74 -15.14
CA ASP A 711 6.14 17.85 -15.19
C ASP A 711 7.35 17.61 -14.27
N GLN A 712 7.94 16.41 -14.35
CA GLN A 712 9.17 16.07 -13.64
C GLN A 712 10.39 16.33 -14.55
N ALA A 713 11.46 16.86 -13.97
CA ALA A 713 12.71 17.07 -14.70
C ALA A 713 13.38 15.74 -15.12
N GLU A 714 13.15 14.68 -14.34
CA GLU A 714 13.72 13.35 -14.55
C GLU A 714 12.60 12.30 -14.75
N SER A 715 12.67 11.15 -14.07
CA SER A 715 11.70 10.05 -14.23
C SER A 715 10.43 10.31 -13.43
N ALA A 716 9.28 9.87 -13.94
CA ALA A 716 8.05 9.88 -13.17
C ALA A 716 8.10 8.83 -12.04
N VAL A 717 8.55 7.61 -12.37
CA VAL A 717 8.85 6.55 -11.39
C VAL A 717 10.21 5.93 -11.72
N GLU A 718 11.10 5.90 -10.73
CA GLU A 718 12.42 5.27 -10.80
C GLU A 718 12.54 4.16 -9.76
N VAL A 719 12.93 2.97 -10.20
CA VAL A 719 13.08 1.78 -9.37
C VAL A 719 14.51 1.25 -9.52
N GLN A 720 15.23 1.25 -8.42
CA GLN A 720 16.65 0.98 -8.36
C GLN A 720 16.96 -0.21 -7.43
N GLU A 721 18.08 -0.88 -7.69
CA GLU A 721 18.75 -1.93 -6.88
C GLU A 721 17.91 -2.59 -5.76
N GLY A 722 17.58 -3.86 -5.95
CA GLY A 722 16.93 -4.69 -4.92
C GLY A 722 15.50 -4.30 -4.58
N SER A 723 14.87 -3.45 -5.40
CA SER A 723 13.53 -2.94 -5.13
C SER A 723 12.43 -3.73 -5.83
N VAL A 724 11.26 -3.77 -5.18
CA VAL A 724 10.06 -4.42 -5.71
C VAL A 724 8.88 -3.46 -5.60
N VAL A 725 8.26 -3.11 -6.72
CA VAL A 725 7.13 -2.18 -6.74
C VAL A 725 5.91 -2.76 -7.44
N GLU A 726 4.75 -2.43 -6.87
CA GLU A 726 3.43 -2.66 -7.45
C GLU A 726 2.88 -1.29 -7.87
N LEU A 727 2.57 -1.17 -9.15
CA LEU A 727 2.13 0.07 -9.80
C LEU A 727 0.79 -0.19 -10.48
N ALA A 728 -0.26 0.53 -10.08
CA ALA A 728 -1.60 0.33 -10.62
C ALA A 728 -2.32 1.64 -10.95
N GLU A 729 -3.03 1.67 -12.08
CA GLU A 729 -3.89 2.80 -12.50
C GLU A 729 -3.14 4.15 -12.56
N LEU A 730 -1.94 4.17 -13.13
CA LEU A 730 -1.07 5.36 -13.15
C LEU A 730 -1.37 6.31 -14.31
N ARG A 731 -1.14 7.62 -14.08
CA ARG A 731 -1.10 8.63 -15.15
C ARG A 731 0.19 9.44 -15.06
N LEU A 732 1.07 9.27 -16.05
CA LEU A 732 2.41 9.84 -16.08
C LEU A 732 2.54 10.77 -17.29
N GLU A 733 2.90 12.04 -17.11
CA GLU A 733 2.92 13.02 -18.21
C GLU A 733 4.12 13.95 -18.17
N ARG A 734 4.69 14.30 -19.33
CA ARG A 734 5.75 15.34 -19.43
C ARG A 734 6.93 15.10 -18.48
N CYS A 735 7.50 13.91 -18.54
CA CYS A 735 8.69 13.50 -17.79
C CYS A 735 9.78 13.01 -18.73
N GLN A 736 11.02 12.86 -18.26
CA GLN A 736 12.08 12.25 -19.05
C GLN A 736 11.77 10.78 -19.39
N TYR A 737 11.41 10.02 -18.35
CA TYR A 737 10.96 8.63 -18.46
C TYR A 737 9.64 8.44 -17.71
N GLY A 738 8.76 7.57 -18.21
CA GLY A 738 7.55 7.19 -17.49
C GLY A 738 7.90 6.33 -16.28
N VAL A 739 8.32 5.09 -16.55
CA VAL A 739 8.83 4.15 -15.54
C VAL A 739 10.22 3.68 -15.92
N SER A 740 11.17 3.79 -15.01
CA SER A 740 12.56 3.36 -15.18
C SER A 740 12.93 2.30 -14.14
N GLY A 741 13.45 1.15 -14.59
CA GLY A 741 13.98 0.08 -13.76
C GLY A 741 15.46 -0.15 -14.02
N ARG A 742 16.32 0.04 -13.01
CA ARG A 742 17.78 -0.06 -13.16
C ARG A 742 18.45 -0.83 -12.03
N GLY A 743 19.35 -1.73 -12.39
CA GLY A 743 20.21 -2.46 -11.45
C GLY A 743 19.84 -3.94 -11.29
N THR A 744 20.27 -4.52 -10.16
CA THR A 744 20.07 -5.94 -9.85
C THR A 744 18.91 -6.15 -8.87
N GLY A 745 18.17 -7.25 -9.04
CA GLY A 745 17.05 -7.57 -8.14
C GLY A 745 15.85 -6.61 -8.22
N VAL A 746 15.74 -5.82 -9.29
CA VAL A 746 14.61 -4.92 -9.53
C VAL A 746 13.44 -5.69 -10.14
N THR A 747 12.26 -5.59 -9.52
CA THR A 747 11.01 -6.18 -10.02
C THR A 747 9.91 -5.12 -10.04
N ILE A 748 9.29 -4.92 -11.21
CA ILE A 748 8.23 -3.94 -11.44
C ILE A 748 6.99 -4.69 -11.92
N ARG A 749 5.87 -4.55 -11.22
CA ARG A 749 4.56 -4.97 -11.72
C ARG A 749 3.74 -3.72 -12.01
N LEU A 750 3.31 -3.56 -13.26
CA LEU A 750 2.60 -2.38 -13.75
C LEU A 750 1.29 -2.79 -14.41
N VAL A 751 0.16 -2.41 -13.82
CA VAL A 751 -1.18 -2.78 -14.30
C VAL A 751 -2.04 -1.53 -14.50
N GLY A 752 -2.43 -1.23 -15.73
CA GLY A 752 -3.23 -0.05 -16.04
C GLY A 752 -2.42 1.23 -15.91
N ALA A 753 -1.82 1.73 -16.98
CA ALA A 753 -1.12 3.01 -16.94
C ALA A 753 -1.21 3.77 -18.25
N VAL A 754 -1.26 5.10 -18.16
CA VAL A 754 -1.17 6.01 -19.32
C VAL A 754 0.08 6.86 -19.14
N MET A 755 0.99 6.79 -20.11
CA MET A 755 2.22 7.57 -20.15
C MET A 755 2.21 8.45 -21.40
N ALA A 756 2.18 9.77 -21.24
CA ALA A 756 2.05 10.69 -22.37
C ALA A 756 3.12 11.78 -22.39
N ASP A 757 3.62 12.12 -23.57
CA ASP A 757 4.58 13.22 -23.78
C ASP A 757 5.90 13.00 -23.02
N MET A 758 6.44 11.78 -23.08
CA MET A 758 7.74 11.47 -22.48
C MET A 758 8.88 12.01 -23.35
N VAL A 759 9.89 12.64 -22.75
CA VAL A 759 11.04 13.16 -23.52
C VAL A 759 11.87 12.02 -24.12
N ALA A 760 12.08 10.94 -23.37
CA ALA A 760 12.89 9.80 -23.81
C ALA A 760 12.05 8.52 -23.98
N SER A 761 11.66 7.85 -22.89
CA SER A 761 10.95 6.55 -23.00
C SER A 761 9.76 6.42 -22.08
N GLY A 762 8.72 5.68 -22.53
CA GLY A 762 7.61 5.27 -21.66
C GLY A 762 8.10 4.36 -20.55
N LEU A 763 8.57 3.17 -20.92
CA LEU A 763 9.20 2.21 -20.01
C LEU A 763 10.68 2.01 -20.38
N LEU A 764 11.58 2.12 -19.41
CA LEU A 764 13.00 1.81 -19.56
C LEU A 764 13.41 0.71 -18.58
N LEU A 765 14.02 -0.36 -19.07
CA LEU A 765 14.62 -1.43 -18.26
C LEU A 765 16.10 -1.59 -18.60
N GLN A 766 16.94 -1.64 -17.57
CA GLN A 766 18.39 -1.78 -17.70
C GLN A 766 18.93 -2.85 -16.74
N ASN A 767 20.16 -3.29 -16.99
CA ASN A 767 20.84 -4.33 -16.24
C ASN A 767 20.03 -5.64 -16.18
N THR A 768 19.57 -6.07 -15.00
CA THR A 768 18.81 -7.32 -14.82
C THR A 768 17.38 -7.05 -14.32
N ALA A 769 16.89 -5.81 -14.53
CA ALA A 769 15.55 -5.41 -14.14
C ALA A 769 14.49 -6.26 -14.86
N ARG A 770 13.42 -6.59 -14.13
CA ARG A 770 12.30 -7.37 -14.63
C ARG A 770 11.02 -6.57 -14.51
N ALA A 771 10.22 -6.52 -15.57
CA ALA A 771 8.90 -5.92 -15.53
C ALA A 771 7.82 -6.85 -16.07
N THR A 772 6.68 -6.85 -15.39
CA THR A 772 5.42 -7.41 -15.89
C THR A 772 4.44 -6.27 -16.08
N VAL A 773 3.94 -6.10 -17.31
CA VAL A 773 3.17 -4.94 -17.74
C VAL A 773 1.85 -5.39 -18.35
N GLU A 774 0.73 -4.87 -17.85
CA GLU A 774 -0.61 -5.22 -18.34
C GLU A 774 -1.43 -3.94 -18.54
N HIS A 775 -2.15 -3.81 -19.66
CA HIS A 775 -3.05 -2.68 -19.92
C HIS A 775 -2.35 -1.30 -19.88
N VAL A 776 -1.20 -1.17 -20.55
CA VAL A 776 -0.42 0.09 -20.57
C VAL A 776 -0.50 0.79 -21.92
N THR A 777 -0.75 2.08 -21.89
CA THR A 777 -0.74 2.97 -23.06
C THR A 777 0.42 3.95 -22.94
N VAL A 778 1.26 4.03 -23.97
CA VAL A 778 2.32 5.03 -24.13
C VAL A 778 2.01 5.89 -25.34
N GLU A 779 1.93 7.21 -25.17
CA GLU A 779 1.63 8.16 -26.23
C GLU A 779 2.75 9.19 -26.37
N ARG A 780 3.17 9.47 -27.61
CA ARG A 780 4.10 10.56 -27.94
C ARG A 780 5.41 10.48 -27.15
N ALA A 781 6.03 9.29 -27.09
CA ALA A 781 7.36 9.13 -26.51
C ALA A 781 8.44 9.63 -27.48
N GLY A 782 9.34 10.50 -27.01
CA GLY A 782 10.33 11.17 -27.84
C GLY A 782 11.38 10.25 -28.46
N LEU A 783 11.72 9.13 -27.80
CA LEU A 783 12.60 8.09 -28.36
C LEU A 783 11.88 6.74 -28.44
N PHE A 784 11.51 6.13 -27.31
CA PHE A 784 11.03 4.74 -27.30
C PHE A 784 9.74 4.55 -26.49
N GLY A 785 8.81 3.73 -26.98
CA GLY A 785 7.65 3.33 -26.17
C GLY A 785 8.09 2.44 -25.00
N LEU A 786 8.54 1.24 -25.33
CA LEU A 786 9.10 0.24 -24.43
C LEU A 786 10.59 0.03 -24.77
N ASN A 787 11.49 0.18 -23.79
CA ASN A 787 12.94 0.18 -24.00
C ASN A 787 13.62 -0.80 -23.05
N CYS A 788 14.03 -1.95 -23.57
CA CYS A 788 14.75 -2.98 -22.85
C CYS A 788 16.23 -2.99 -23.26
N ARG A 789 17.12 -2.91 -22.26
CA ARG A 789 18.57 -2.91 -22.45
C ARG A 789 19.26 -3.98 -21.59
N ASP A 790 20.49 -4.32 -21.94
CA ASP A 790 21.36 -5.25 -21.20
C ASP A 790 20.72 -6.65 -21.06
N ASP A 791 20.64 -7.22 -19.85
CA ASP A 791 20.06 -8.54 -19.54
C ASP A 791 18.64 -8.42 -18.94
N SER A 792 17.92 -7.34 -19.28
CA SER A 792 16.59 -7.07 -18.73
C SER A 792 15.52 -8.01 -19.29
N ARG A 793 14.42 -8.14 -18.53
CA ARG A 793 13.28 -8.98 -18.92
C ARG A 793 11.98 -8.21 -18.90
N LEU A 794 11.20 -8.33 -19.97
CA LEU A 794 9.88 -7.73 -20.09
C LEU A 794 8.85 -8.79 -20.45
N THR A 795 7.79 -8.87 -19.66
CA THR A 795 6.55 -9.56 -20.05
C THR A 795 5.45 -8.51 -20.16
N ALA A 796 4.87 -8.32 -21.33
CA ALA A 796 3.83 -7.33 -21.56
C ALA A 796 2.56 -7.95 -22.16
N ARG A 797 1.39 -7.47 -21.72
CA ARG A 797 0.10 -7.89 -22.27
C ARG A 797 -0.83 -6.69 -22.47
N ASP A 798 -1.61 -6.70 -23.54
CA ASP A 798 -2.65 -5.70 -23.82
C ASP A 798 -2.11 -4.27 -23.74
N CYS A 799 -1.03 -3.99 -24.47
CA CYS A 799 -0.35 -2.70 -24.45
C CYS A 799 -0.53 -1.94 -25.76
N THR A 800 -0.47 -0.61 -25.69
CA THR A 800 -0.57 0.27 -26.86
C THR A 800 0.55 1.30 -26.82
N VAL A 801 1.21 1.53 -27.94
CA VAL A 801 2.23 2.56 -28.12
C VAL A 801 1.86 3.40 -29.34
N THR A 802 1.71 4.71 -29.18
CA THR A 802 1.34 5.62 -30.27
C THR A 802 2.37 6.73 -30.42
N LYS A 803 2.73 7.06 -31.67
CA LYS A 803 3.60 8.20 -32.01
C LYS A 803 4.97 8.17 -31.31
N ALA A 804 5.64 7.01 -31.31
CA ALA A 804 7.00 6.90 -30.80
C ALA A 804 8.02 7.53 -31.77
N GLY A 805 9.11 8.08 -31.24
CA GLY A 805 10.17 8.74 -32.03
C GLY A 805 11.04 7.77 -32.84
N GLU A 806 11.86 6.98 -32.17
CA GLU A 806 12.75 5.99 -32.80
C GLU A 806 12.12 4.61 -32.91
N ALA A 807 11.52 4.08 -31.82
CA ALA A 807 10.81 2.80 -31.89
C ALA A 807 9.67 2.67 -30.88
N GLY A 808 8.59 1.99 -31.27
CA GLY A 808 7.55 1.58 -30.33
C GLY A 808 8.09 0.60 -29.27
N LEU A 809 8.92 -0.35 -29.70
CA LEU A 809 9.67 -1.28 -28.84
C LEU A 809 11.15 -1.32 -29.27
N LEU A 810 12.06 -1.12 -28.33
CA LEU A 810 13.49 -1.38 -28.48
C LEU A 810 13.92 -2.52 -27.54
N ALA A 811 14.60 -3.52 -28.08
CA ALA A 811 15.25 -4.58 -27.33
C ALA A 811 16.73 -4.71 -27.77
N ILE A 812 17.67 -4.41 -26.87
CA ILE A 812 19.10 -4.37 -27.17
C ILE A 812 19.95 -4.99 -26.05
N GLY A 813 20.94 -5.79 -26.43
CA GLY A 813 21.85 -6.46 -25.49
C GLY A 813 21.60 -7.96 -25.49
N SER A 814 21.23 -8.50 -24.34
CA SER A 814 20.87 -9.90 -24.09
C SER A 814 19.48 -9.98 -23.45
N THR A 815 18.55 -9.16 -23.95
CA THR A 815 17.23 -8.98 -23.35
C THR A 815 16.32 -10.15 -23.65
N SER A 816 15.35 -10.39 -22.77
CA SER A 816 14.27 -11.37 -22.99
C SER A 816 12.92 -10.65 -22.94
N VAL A 817 12.21 -10.63 -24.06
CA VAL A 817 10.96 -9.89 -24.23
C VAL A 817 9.86 -10.84 -24.68
N GLU A 818 8.79 -10.92 -23.88
CA GLU A 818 7.59 -11.70 -24.17
C GLU A 818 6.38 -10.76 -24.21
N ILE A 819 5.68 -10.70 -25.33
CA ILE A 819 4.56 -9.78 -25.52
C ILE A 819 3.36 -10.52 -26.11
N ASP A 820 2.20 -10.33 -25.48
CA ASP A 820 0.89 -10.83 -25.92
C ASP A 820 -0.05 -9.63 -26.15
N ARG A 821 -0.41 -9.35 -27.41
CA ARG A 821 -1.25 -8.20 -27.81
C ARG A 821 -0.59 -6.84 -27.50
N LEU A 822 0.26 -6.40 -28.42
CA LEU A 822 0.80 -5.03 -28.47
C LEU A 822 0.34 -4.33 -29.74
N GLU A 823 -0.20 -3.13 -29.62
CA GLU A 823 -0.53 -2.27 -30.74
C GLU A 823 0.47 -1.11 -30.82
N VAL A 824 1.15 -0.94 -31.96
CA VAL A 824 2.08 0.17 -32.21
C VAL A 824 1.56 0.99 -33.40
N THR A 825 1.29 2.27 -33.19
CA THR A 825 0.78 3.15 -34.25
C THR A 825 1.64 4.39 -34.50
N ALA A 826 1.82 4.72 -35.78
CA ALA A 826 2.46 5.95 -36.27
C ALA A 826 3.84 6.24 -35.66
N SER A 827 4.74 5.25 -35.62
CA SER A 827 6.13 5.47 -35.17
C SER A 827 6.92 6.25 -36.22
N ARG A 828 7.76 7.21 -35.81
CA ARG A 828 8.50 8.08 -36.73
C ARG A 828 9.65 7.36 -37.45
N ASP A 829 10.29 6.37 -36.83
CA ASP A 829 11.30 5.52 -37.48
C ASP A 829 10.80 4.07 -37.56
N LYS A 830 11.15 3.20 -36.60
CA LYS A 830 10.72 1.78 -36.61
C LYS A 830 9.53 1.56 -35.70
N ALA A 831 8.72 0.53 -35.91
CA ALA A 831 7.74 0.15 -34.88
C ALA A 831 8.38 -0.74 -33.83
N LEU A 832 9.10 -1.78 -34.25
CA LEU A 832 9.83 -2.69 -33.37
C LEU A 832 11.28 -2.82 -33.86
N TRP A 833 12.24 -2.60 -32.95
CA TRP A 833 13.67 -2.71 -33.24
C TRP A 833 14.35 -3.62 -32.23
N VAL A 834 14.81 -4.78 -32.69
CA VAL A 834 15.44 -5.79 -31.85
C VAL A 834 16.84 -6.10 -32.39
N ARG A 835 17.84 -6.10 -31.50
CA ARG A 835 19.24 -6.26 -31.89
C ARG A 835 20.11 -6.95 -30.84
N ASN A 836 21.33 -7.27 -31.26
CA ASN A 836 22.32 -8.06 -30.52
C ASN A 836 21.78 -9.46 -30.18
N ASN A 837 22.09 -9.99 -29.00
CA ASN A 837 21.76 -11.36 -28.57
C ASN A 837 20.40 -11.45 -27.85
N SER A 838 19.40 -10.70 -28.32
CA SER A 838 18.09 -10.62 -27.65
C SER A 838 17.16 -11.78 -28.06
N GLN A 839 16.31 -12.21 -27.13
CA GLN A 839 15.27 -13.21 -27.33
C GLN A 839 13.89 -12.57 -27.27
N VAL A 840 13.05 -12.83 -28.28
CA VAL A 840 11.73 -12.22 -28.40
C VAL A 840 10.64 -13.23 -28.70
N VAL A 841 9.53 -13.18 -27.97
CA VAL A 841 8.31 -13.93 -28.25
C VAL A 841 7.18 -12.93 -28.36
N LEU A 842 6.71 -12.72 -29.57
CA LEU A 842 5.75 -11.66 -29.90
C LEU A 842 4.49 -12.32 -30.48
N THR A 843 3.37 -12.21 -29.76
CA THR A 843 2.09 -12.81 -30.14
C THR A 843 1.04 -11.73 -30.31
N ALA A 844 0.23 -11.81 -31.37
CA ALA A 844 -0.88 -10.88 -31.60
C ALA A 844 -0.46 -9.40 -31.64
N VAL A 845 0.75 -9.11 -32.13
CA VAL A 845 1.27 -7.73 -32.27
C VAL A 845 0.71 -7.10 -33.54
N ARG A 846 0.17 -5.88 -33.41
CA ARG A 846 -0.32 -5.06 -34.52
C ARG A 846 0.53 -3.81 -34.67
N VAL A 847 1.02 -3.57 -35.87
CA VAL A 847 1.78 -2.39 -36.24
C VAL A 847 1.05 -1.68 -37.37
N HIS A 848 0.74 -0.40 -37.17
CA HIS A 848 0.11 0.46 -38.16
C HIS A 848 0.88 1.78 -38.29
N GLY A 849 1.70 1.93 -39.33
CA GLY A 849 2.45 3.16 -39.57
C GLY A 849 3.85 3.18 -38.94
N ALA A 850 4.89 3.14 -39.78
CA ALA A 850 6.28 3.35 -39.41
C ALA A 850 7.00 4.16 -40.51
N GLY A 851 7.81 5.16 -40.14
CA GLY A 851 8.55 5.99 -41.09
C GLY A 851 9.78 5.31 -41.73
N SER A 852 10.15 4.12 -41.25
CA SER A 852 11.03 3.18 -41.97
C SER A 852 10.45 1.78 -41.90
N ASP A 853 11.18 0.81 -41.34
CA ASP A 853 10.73 -0.57 -41.25
C ASP A 853 9.71 -0.77 -40.14
N GLY A 854 8.74 -1.65 -40.36
CA GLY A 854 7.78 -2.03 -39.33
C GLY A 854 8.48 -2.76 -38.18
N VAL A 855 9.02 -3.94 -38.48
CA VAL A 855 9.77 -4.78 -37.53
C VAL A 855 11.17 -5.04 -38.10
N ARG A 856 12.22 -4.72 -37.33
CA ARG A 856 13.61 -5.03 -37.71
C ARG A 856 14.29 -5.92 -36.69
N PHE A 857 14.71 -7.10 -37.13
CA PHE A 857 15.58 -8.01 -36.39
C PHE A 857 17.01 -7.92 -36.93
N GLU A 858 17.98 -7.55 -36.10
CA GLU A 858 19.40 -7.58 -36.47
C GLU A 858 20.04 -8.98 -36.25
N ASP A 859 21.30 -9.12 -36.63
CA ASP A 859 22.07 -10.34 -36.46
C ASP A 859 22.13 -10.79 -34.98
N ASN A 860 21.89 -12.08 -34.74
CA ASN A 860 21.85 -12.74 -33.42
C ASN A 860 20.59 -12.56 -32.57
N VAL A 861 19.49 -12.08 -33.14
CA VAL A 861 18.17 -12.13 -32.49
C VAL A 861 17.51 -13.50 -32.71
N TYR A 862 16.84 -14.03 -31.69
CA TYR A 862 16.15 -15.32 -31.74
C TYR A 862 14.71 -15.22 -31.22
N GLY A 863 13.83 -16.11 -31.68
CA GLY A 863 12.50 -16.30 -31.09
C GLY A 863 11.39 -16.45 -32.12
N SER A 864 10.20 -15.90 -31.85
CA SER A 864 9.03 -16.04 -32.72
C SER A 864 8.14 -14.80 -32.79
N LEU A 865 7.50 -14.63 -33.94
CA LEU A 865 6.44 -13.67 -34.21
C LEU A 865 5.21 -14.45 -34.71
N THR A 866 4.14 -14.48 -33.92
CA THR A 866 2.97 -15.34 -34.15
C THR A 866 1.67 -14.52 -34.19
N ASP A 867 0.81 -14.73 -35.20
CA ASP A 867 -0.49 -14.03 -35.36
C ASP A 867 -0.35 -12.50 -35.36
N CYS A 868 0.65 -11.98 -36.07
CA CYS A 868 0.99 -10.55 -36.06
C CYS A 868 0.58 -9.85 -37.35
N GLU A 869 0.32 -8.55 -37.27
CA GLU A 869 -0.07 -7.71 -38.40
C GLU A 869 0.85 -6.49 -38.46
N VAL A 870 1.44 -6.22 -39.63
CA VAL A 870 2.38 -5.12 -39.83
C VAL A 870 2.06 -4.38 -41.13
N THR A 871 1.55 -3.16 -41.02
CA THR A 871 0.97 -2.41 -42.14
C THR A 871 1.37 -0.94 -42.12
N GLY A 872 1.24 -0.26 -43.27
CA GLY A 872 1.45 1.19 -43.39
C GLY A 872 2.89 1.67 -43.16
N CYS A 873 3.89 0.82 -43.35
CA CYS A 873 5.30 1.17 -43.18
C CYS A 873 5.89 1.76 -44.48
N GLU A 874 6.76 2.77 -44.39
CA GLU A 874 7.47 3.33 -45.56
C GLU A 874 8.59 2.41 -46.07
N GLY A 875 9.19 1.63 -45.17
CA GLY A 875 10.23 0.63 -45.46
C GLY A 875 9.70 -0.80 -45.55
N GLU A 876 10.53 -1.80 -45.19
CA GLU A 876 10.07 -3.19 -45.18
C GLU A 876 9.15 -3.46 -43.98
N PRO A 877 7.99 -4.11 -44.16
CA PRO A 877 7.11 -4.47 -43.04
C PRO A 877 7.85 -5.32 -41.99
N VAL A 878 8.62 -6.33 -42.42
CA VAL A 878 9.41 -7.18 -41.54
C VAL A 878 10.77 -7.47 -42.18
N VAL A 879 11.83 -6.93 -41.59
CA VAL A 879 13.23 -7.28 -41.91
C VAL A 879 13.63 -8.48 -41.07
N SER A 880 13.61 -9.66 -41.69
CA SER A 880 13.98 -10.95 -41.07
C SER A 880 15.50 -11.14 -41.01
N ASN A 881 15.97 -11.82 -39.96
CA ASN A 881 17.35 -12.31 -39.83
C ASN A 881 17.46 -13.85 -39.98
N ASP A 882 16.38 -14.50 -40.46
CA ASP A 882 16.19 -15.95 -40.62
C ASP A 882 16.28 -16.81 -39.34
N ARG A 883 16.42 -16.18 -38.17
CA ARG A 883 16.50 -16.85 -36.86
C ARG A 883 15.26 -16.65 -35.99
N VAL A 884 14.46 -15.63 -36.29
CA VAL A 884 13.14 -15.41 -35.70
C VAL A 884 12.09 -16.10 -36.58
N GLN A 885 11.32 -17.02 -35.99
CA GLN A 885 10.29 -17.76 -36.70
C GLN A 885 9.06 -16.86 -36.93
N LEU A 886 8.58 -16.80 -38.18
CA LEU A 886 7.42 -16.00 -38.57
C LEU A 886 6.22 -16.91 -38.85
N GLU A 887 5.22 -16.91 -37.97
CA GLU A 887 4.02 -17.74 -38.03
C GLU A 887 2.76 -16.86 -38.13
N ASP A 888 1.95 -17.03 -39.19
CA ASP A 888 0.75 -16.21 -39.44
C ASP A 888 0.98 -14.68 -39.33
N VAL A 889 2.07 -14.20 -39.92
CA VAL A 889 2.41 -12.77 -39.96
C VAL A 889 1.84 -12.14 -41.23
N ARG A 890 0.96 -11.17 -41.08
CA ARG A 890 0.29 -10.43 -42.16
C ARG A 890 0.99 -9.11 -42.38
N THR A 891 1.47 -8.88 -43.60
CA THR A 891 2.21 -7.66 -43.98
C THR A 891 1.49 -6.83 -45.06
N GLY A 892 0.30 -7.27 -45.46
CA GLY A 892 -0.54 -6.62 -46.46
C GLY A 892 -1.52 -5.63 -45.83
N ALA A 893 -2.12 -4.78 -46.66
CA ALA A 893 -3.06 -3.73 -46.24
C ALA A 893 -4.29 -4.30 -45.48
N THR A 894 -4.74 -3.62 -44.43
CA THR A 894 -5.92 -3.98 -43.63
C THR A 894 -7.23 -3.83 -44.43
N VAL A 895 -8.34 -4.38 -43.93
CA VAL A 895 -9.67 -4.20 -44.57
C VAL A 895 -10.06 -2.72 -44.70
N GLU A 896 -9.60 -1.85 -43.80
CA GLU A 896 -9.78 -0.40 -43.90
C GLU A 896 -8.86 0.23 -44.96
N ASP A 897 -7.63 -0.25 -45.13
CA ASP A 897 -6.71 0.20 -46.20
C ASP A 897 -7.20 -0.22 -47.60
N ILE A 898 -7.87 -1.38 -47.73
CA ILE A 898 -8.54 -1.81 -48.96
C ILE A 898 -9.66 -0.83 -49.36
N LEU A 899 -10.28 -0.18 -48.38
CA LEU A 899 -11.38 0.76 -48.54
C LEU A 899 -10.90 2.22 -48.71
N GLN A 900 -9.61 2.51 -48.48
CA GLN A 900 -9.00 3.85 -48.67
C GLN A 900 -7.87 3.80 -49.72
N PRO A 901 -8.20 3.84 -51.03
CA PRO A 901 -7.26 3.59 -52.14
C PRO A 901 -6.26 4.73 -52.44
N GLU A 902 -6.10 5.72 -51.57
CA GLU A 902 -5.32 6.93 -51.89
C GLU A 902 -3.82 6.85 -51.49
N ALA A 903 -3.39 5.78 -50.81
CA ALA A 903 -2.00 5.56 -50.36
C ALA A 903 -1.50 4.10 -50.39
N GLY A 904 -2.03 3.24 -51.27
CA GLY A 904 -1.71 1.80 -51.31
C GLY A 904 -0.82 1.35 -52.49
N PRO A 905 -0.43 0.05 -52.54
CA PRO A 905 0.39 -0.53 -53.64
C PRO A 905 -0.23 -0.36 -55.05
N ILE A 906 -1.56 -0.25 -55.14
CA ILE A 906 -2.27 0.07 -56.37
C ILE A 906 -1.91 1.49 -56.84
N THR A 907 -1.89 2.47 -55.92
CA THR A 907 -1.49 3.84 -56.23
C THR A 907 -0.03 3.90 -56.68
N GLU A 908 0.85 3.14 -56.05
CA GLU A 908 2.26 3.04 -56.44
C GLU A 908 2.42 2.46 -57.85
N LEU A 909 1.69 1.39 -58.18
CA LEU A 909 1.63 0.84 -59.54
C LEU A 909 1.09 1.86 -60.55
N GLN A 910 0.01 2.56 -60.23
CA GLN A 910 -0.58 3.57 -61.10
C GLN A 910 0.36 4.76 -61.31
N ARG A 911 1.17 5.10 -60.29
CA ARG A 911 2.22 6.11 -60.36
C ARG A 911 3.42 5.69 -61.18
N MET A 912 3.67 4.41 -61.49
CA MET A 912 4.78 4.05 -62.38
C MET A 912 4.57 4.68 -63.76
N ILE A 913 5.64 5.14 -64.42
CA ILE A 913 5.53 5.71 -65.78
C ILE A 913 5.24 4.56 -66.75
N GLY A 914 4.43 4.81 -67.78
CA GLY A 914 4.06 3.82 -68.80
C GLY A 914 3.30 2.61 -68.26
N LEU A 915 3.59 1.43 -68.82
CA LEU A 915 3.06 0.13 -68.39
C LEU A 915 1.53 -0.03 -68.49
N ALA A 916 0.92 0.56 -69.52
CA ALA A 916 -0.54 0.60 -69.67
C ALA A 916 -1.20 -0.80 -69.66
N GLU A 917 -0.61 -1.79 -70.35
CA GLU A 917 -1.13 -3.16 -70.34
C GLU A 917 -0.94 -3.85 -68.98
N ALA A 918 0.22 -3.65 -68.34
CA ALA A 918 0.47 -4.19 -67.00
C ALA A 918 -0.52 -3.63 -65.97
N LYS A 919 -0.77 -2.32 -65.99
CA LYS A 919 -1.75 -1.66 -65.12
C LYS A 919 -3.17 -2.19 -65.36
N ARG A 920 -3.61 -2.24 -66.63
CA ARG A 920 -4.92 -2.80 -67.00
C ARG A 920 -5.11 -4.23 -66.51
N GLN A 921 -4.11 -5.09 -66.69
CA GLN A 921 -4.20 -6.48 -66.26
C GLN A 921 -4.25 -6.62 -64.75
N VAL A 922 -3.50 -5.80 -64.01
CA VAL A 922 -3.60 -5.78 -62.54
C VAL A 922 -4.99 -5.30 -62.12
N ASP A 923 -5.54 -4.25 -62.73
CA ASP A 923 -6.89 -3.77 -62.43
C ASP A 923 -7.95 -4.86 -62.67
N VAL A 924 -7.86 -5.60 -63.79
CA VAL A 924 -8.74 -6.76 -64.07
C VAL A 924 -8.63 -7.83 -62.99
N GLN A 925 -7.43 -8.11 -62.49
CA GLN A 925 -7.23 -9.10 -61.42
C GLN A 925 -7.79 -8.62 -60.08
N VAL A 926 -7.61 -7.34 -59.75
CA VAL A 926 -8.21 -6.69 -58.58
C VAL A 926 -9.73 -6.83 -58.61
N ASP A 927 -10.35 -6.56 -59.76
CA ASP A 927 -11.81 -6.66 -59.94
C ASP A 927 -12.30 -8.11 -59.85
N LEU A 928 -11.55 -9.08 -60.39
CA LEU A 928 -11.87 -10.49 -60.27
C LEU A 928 -11.79 -10.98 -58.81
N LEU A 929 -10.84 -10.49 -58.02
CA LEU A 929 -10.71 -10.82 -56.61
C LEU A 929 -11.82 -10.20 -55.77
N ARG A 930 -12.20 -8.95 -56.06
CA ARG A 930 -13.38 -8.29 -55.47
C ARG A 930 -14.65 -9.07 -55.76
N LEU A 931 -14.85 -9.48 -57.02
CA LEU A 931 -15.99 -10.31 -57.43
C LEU A 931 -16.00 -11.67 -56.74
N ALA A 932 -14.84 -12.33 -56.64
CA ALA A 932 -14.72 -13.60 -55.93
C ALA A 932 -15.11 -13.48 -54.46
N ARG A 933 -14.70 -12.39 -53.80
CA ARG A 933 -15.05 -12.09 -52.42
C ARG A 933 -16.55 -11.84 -52.23
N TRP A 934 -17.17 -10.97 -53.04
CA TRP A 934 -18.62 -10.73 -52.97
C TRP A 934 -19.45 -12.01 -53.17
N ARG A 935 -18.97 -12.93 -54.03
CA ARG A 935 -19.60 -14.24 -54.20
C ARG A 935 -19.44 -15.11 -52.96
N SER A 936 -18.25 -15.19 -52.38
CA SER A 936 -18.02 -15.95 -51.14
C SER A 936 -18.83 -15.41 -49.96
N ASP A 937 -18.91 -14.08 -49.78
CA ASP A 937 -19.67 -13.43 -48.71
C ASP A 937 -21.19 -13.68 -48.82
N THR A 938 -21.67 -13.97 -50.03
CA THR A 938 -23.07 -14.33 -50.31
C THR A 938 -23.31 -15.84 -50.39
N GLY A 939 -22.32 -16.65 -50.02
CA GLY A 939 -22.40 -18.12 -50.03
C GLY A 939 -22.36 -18.76 -51.42
N LEU A 940 -22.00 -18.00 -52.45
CA LEU A 940 -21.80 -18.51 -53.82
C LEU A 940 -20.35 -18.97 -54.02
N PRO A 941 -20.11 -20.03 -54.81
CA PRO A 941 -18.75 -20.49 -55.09
C PRO A 941 -17.97 -19.39 -55.86
N PRO A 942 -16.74 -19.06 -55.43
CA PRO A 942 -15.90 -18.10 -56.13
C PRO A 942 -15.49 -18.66 -57.51
N PRO A 943 -15.22 -17.79 -58.51
CA PRO A 943 -14.69 -18.24 -59.79
C PRO A 943 -13.31 -18.90 -59.61
N PRO A 944 -12.94 -19.85 -60.48
CA PRO A 944 -11.62 -20.48 -60.45
C PRO A 944 -10.54 -19.41 -60.60
N ARG A 945 -9.58 -19.40 -59.66
CA ARG A 945 -8.51 -18.42 -59.60
C ARG A 945 -7.32 -18.94 -60.41
N ALA A 946 -6.82 -18.14 -61.33
CA ALA A 946 -5.59 -18.45 -62.03
C ALA A 946 -4.51 -17.47 -61.57
N HIS A 947 -3.62 -17.95 -60.71
CA HIS A 947 -2.70 -17.12 -59.94
C HIS A 947 -1.34 -16.91 -60.62
N HIS A 948 -0.92 -17.82 -61.50
CA HIS A 948 0.43 -17.80 -62.07
C HIS A 948 0.49 -17.02 -63.38
N LEU A 949 1.53 -16.20 -63.52
CA LEU A 949 1.70 -15.26 -64.62
C LEU A 949 3.04 -15.47 -65.32
N VAL A 950 3.08 -15.13 -66.61
CA VAL A 950 4.33 -15.01 -67.36
C VAL A 950 4.60 -13.54 -67.64
N PHE A 951 5.75 -13.03 -67.25
CA PHE A 951 6.19 -11.66 -67.57
C PHE A 951 7.16 -11.71 -68.74
N SER A 952 6.74 -11.18 -69.87
CA SER A 952 7.44 -11.24 -71.16
C SER A 952 7.88 -9.84 -71.56
N GLY A 953 9.15 -9.63 -71.91
CA GLY A 953 9.58 -8.37 -72.52
C GLY A 953 11.07 -8.05 -72.31
N PRO A 954 11.59 -6.96 -72.92
CA PRO A 954 12.99 -6.55 -72.83
C PRO A 954 13.46 -6.25 -71.39
N PRO A 955 14.77 -6.27 -71.09
CA PRO A 955 15.27 -6.00 -69.75
C PRO A 955 15.08 -4.52 -69.40
N GLY A 956 14.91 -4.20 -68.12
CA GLY A 956 14.73 -2.81 -67.67
C GLY A 956 13.33 -2.23 -67.89
N THR A 957 12.34 -3.04 -68.28
CA THR A 957 10.93 -2.62 -68.44
C THR A 957 10.11 -2.63 -67.14
N GLY A 958 10.68 -3.02 -65.99
CA GLY A 958 10.00 -2.98 -64.69
C GLY A 958 9.31 -4.27 -64.23
N LYS A 959 9.57 -5.41 -64.91
CA LYS A 959 9.00 -6.73 -64.56
C LYS A 959 9.10 -7.09 -63.07
N THR A 960 10.29 -7.06 -62.49
CA THR A 960 10.51 -7.42 -61.07
C THR A 960 9.81 -6.43 -60.13
N THR A 961 9.80 -5.14 -60.48
CA THR A 961 9.10 -4.10 -59.71
C THR A 961 7.59 -4.34 -59.70
N VAL A 962 7.00 -4.60 -60.87
CA VAL A 962 5.56 -4.92 -60.97
C VAL A 962 5.24 -6.23 -60.25
N ALA A 963 6.12 -7.24 -60.29
CA ALA A 963 5.91 -8.50 -59.57
C ALA A 963 5.83 -8.30 -58.05
N ARG A 964 6.68 -7.42 -57.50
CA ARG A 964 6.65 -7.04 -56.08
C ARG A 964 5.34 -6.35 -55.72
N LEU A 965 4.94 -5.34 -56.49
CA LEU A 965 3.69 -4.62 -56.28
C LEU A 965 2.48 -5.55 -56.41
N TYR A 966 2.50 -6.46 -57.39
CA TYR A 966 1.43 -7.43 -57.58
C TYR A 966 1.29 -8.36 -56.36
N GLY A 967 2.39 -8.85 -55.78
CA GLY A 967 2.35 -9.63 -54.55
C GLY A 967 1.73 -8.87 -53.38
N GLN A 968 2.10 -7.60 -53.20
CA GLN A 968 1.54 -6.72 -52.18
C GLN A 968 0.04 -6.45 -52.39
N ILE A 969 -0.38 -6.21 -53.64
CA ILE A 969 -1.79 -6.01 -54.01
C ILE A 969 -2.60 -7.27 -53.70
N LEU A 970 -2.10 -8.46 -54.06
CA LEU A 970 -2.78 -9.71 -53.78
C LEU A 970 -2.90 -10.00 -52.28
N ALA A 971 -1.87 -9.67 -51.49
CA ALA A 971 -1.95 -9.77 -50.04
C ALA A 971 -2.95 -8.79 -49.44
N ALA A 972 -2.93 -7.54 -49.91
CA ALA A 972 -3.92 -6.53 -49.52
C ALA A 972 -5.35 -7.00 -49.82
N LEU A 973 -5.59 -7.67 -50.96
CA LEU A 973 -6.92 -8.18 -51.32
C LEU A 973 -7.29 -9.51 -50.61
N GLY A 974 -6.43 -10.05 -49.75
CA GLY A 974 -6.64 -11.32 -49.06
C GLY A 974 -6.51 -12.55 -49.95
N ALA A 975 -5.89 -12.42 -51.12
CA ALA A 975 -5.60 -13.53 -52.03
C ALA A 975 -4.30 -14.26 -51.67
N LEU A 976 -3.36 -13.56 -51.01
CA LEU A 976 -2.11 -14.10 -50.47
C LEU A 976 -1.99 -13.72 -48.98
N LYS A 977 -1.22 -14.50 -48.20
CA LYS A 977 -1.06 -14.26 -46.75
C LYS A 977 -0.05 -13.15 -46.42
N LYS A 978 1.04 -13.05 -47.20
CA LYS A 978 2.22 -12.20 -46.95
C LYS A 978 2.50 -11.22 -48.09
N GLY A 979 2.41 -11.69 -49.35
CA GLY A 979 2.64 -10.86 -50.54
C GLY A 979 4.09 -10.46 -50.81
N HIS A 980 5.05 -11.06 -50.09
CA HIS A 980 6.48 -10.84 -50.30
C HIS A 980 6.96 -11.48 -51.61
N LEU A 981 8.00 -10.89 -52.22
CA LEU A 981 8.59 -11.38 -53.46
C LEU A 981 9.88 -12.17 -53.15
N VAL A 982 9.94 -13.42 -53.60
CA VAL A 982 11.17 -14.23 -53.61
C VAL A 982 11.64 -14.36 -55.05
N GLU A 983 12.73 -13.67 -55.37
CA GLU A 983 13.36 -13.71 -56.69
C GLU A 983 14.39 -14.85 -56.74
N VAL A 984 14.32 -15.66 -57.80
CA VAL A 984 15.19 -16.82 -58.02
C VAL A 984 15.60 -16.91 -59.48
N ALA A 985 16.80 -17.44 -59.73
CA ALA A 985 17.29 -17.79 -61.05
C ALA A 985 17.59 -19.30 -61.14
N ARG A 986 18.11 -19.77 -62.27
CA ARG A 986 18.46 -21.19 -62.48
C ARG A 986 19.36 -21.78 -61.38
N GLY A 987 20.35 -21.03 -60.90
CA GLY A 987 21.30 -21.50 -59.88
C GLY A 987 20.66 -21.80 -58.52
N ASP A 988 19.54 -21.14 -58.22
CA ASP A 988 18.80 -21.30 -56.96
C ASP A 988 17.88 -22.52 -56.98
N LEU A 989 17.45 -22.95 -58.17
CA LEU A 989 16.51 -24.05 -58.35
C LEU A 989 17.22 -25.37 -58.68
N VAL A 990 18.33 -25.31 -59.43
CA VAL A 990 19.04 -26.49 -59.94
C VAL A 990 20.25 -26.84 -59.06
N GLY A 991 20.36 -28.12 -58.68
CA GLY A 991 21.47 -28.65 -57.89
C GLY A 991 22.65 -29.11 -58.75
N GLU A 992 23.84 -29.22 -58.13
CA GLU A 992 25.05 -29.71 -58.80
C GLU A 992 25.12 -31.26 -58.84
N TYR A 993 24.33 -31.95 -58.00
CA TYR A 993 24.34 -33.40 -57.83
C TYR A 993 22.91 -33.99 -57.91
N LEU A 994 22.79 -35.26 -58.32
CA LEU A 994 21.52 -36.01 -58.39
C LEU A 994 20.72 -35.92 -57.08
N GLY A 995 19.43 -35.56 -57.19
CA GLY A 995 18.50 -35.44 -56.07
C GLY A 995 18.53 -34.09 -55.32
N HIS A 996 19.52 -33.23 -55.59
CA HIS A 996 19.63 -31.93 -54.93
C HIS A 996 18.69 -30.86 -55.54
N THR A 997 18.37 -30.99 -56.83
CA THR A 997 17.46 -30.08 -57.54
C THR A 997 16.06 -30.07 -56.94
N ALA A 998 15.48 -31.23 -56.67
CA ALA A 998 14.15 -31.32 -56.07
C ALA A 998 14.08 -30.64 -54.69
N GLN A 999 15.15 -30.76 -53.89
CA GLN A 999 15.24 -30.13 -52.58
C GLN A 999 15.38 -28.60 -52.69
N LYS A 1000 16.29 -28.11 -53.53
CA LYS A 1000 16.47 -26.67 -53.79
C LYS A 1000 15.19 -26.01 -54.30
N THR A 1001 14.53 -26.64 -55.27
CA THR A 1001 13.27 -26.14 -55.84
C THR A 1001 12.18 -26.07 -54.77
N ARG A 1002 12.05 -27.09 -53.91
CA ARG A 1002 11.10 -27.05 -52.77
C ARG A 1002 11.44 -25.95 -51.78
N GLN A 1003 12.70 -25.80 -51.39
CA GLN A 1003 13.12 -24.74 -50.45
C GLN A 1003 12.86 -23.34 -51.01
N ALA A 1004 13.12 -23.11 -52.30
CA ALA A 1004 12.76 -21.85 -52.96
C ALA A 1004 11.25 -21.61 -52.94
N PHE A 1005 10.46 -22.64 -53.20
CA PHE A 1005 9.00 -22.56 -53.19
C PHE A 1005 8.44 -22.32 -51.77
N GLU A 1006 8.95 -23.03 -50.76
CA GLU A 1006 8.57 -22.88 -49.35
C GLU A 1006 8.88 -21.47 -48.83
N ARG A 1007 10.04 -20.92 -49.19
CA ARG A 1007 10.39 -19.51 -48.88
C ARG A 1007 9.37 -18.52 -49.45
N ALA A 1008 8.75 -18.85 -50.59
CA ALA A 1008 7.77 -18.02 -51.28
C ALA A 1008 6.30 -18.31 -50.86
N SER A 1009 6.04 -19.28 -49.98
CA SER A 1009 4.69 -19.61 -49.49
C SER A 1009 4.04 -18.39 -48.81
N GLY A 1010 2.79 -18.12 -49.19
CA GLY A 1010 2.05 -16.91 -48.82
C GLY A 1010 2.39 -15.67 -49.64
N GLY A 1011 3.31 -15.76 -50.62
CA GLY A 1011 3.82 -14.63 -51.41
C GLY A 1011 3.95 -14.95 -52.90
N VAL A 1012 4.96 -14.36 -53.54
CA VAL A 1012 5.24 -14.49 -54.97
C VAL A 1012 6.62 -15.12 -55.19
N LEU A 1013 6.69 -16.21 -55.94
CA LEU A 1013 7.94 -16.79 -56.46
C LEU A 1013 8.21 -16.24 -57.85
N PHE A 1014 9.19 -15.36 -57.99
CA PHE A 1014 9.59 -14.77 -59.26
C PHE A 1014 10.82 -15.47 -59.83
N ILE A 1015 10.64 -16.16 -60.95
CA ILE A 1015 11.71 -16.92 -61.62
C ILE A 1015 12.22 -16.07 -62.77
N ASP A 1016 13.37 -15.42 -62.57
CA ASP A 1016 14.00 -14.63 -63.62
C ASP A 1016 14.71 -15.54 -64.64
N GLU A 1017 14.66 -15.12 -65.91
CA GLU A 1017 15.10 -15.90 -67.07
C GLU A 1017 14.65 -17.37 -67.03
N ALA A 1018 13.37 -17.62 -66.76
CA ALA A 1018 12.82 -18.96 -66.52
C ALA A 1018 13.08 -19.94 -67.68
N TYR A 1019 13.17 -19.45 -68.92
CA TYR A 1019 13.54 -20.23 -70.11
C TYR A 1019 14.89 -20.95 -69.98
N SER A 1020 15.79 -20.46 -69.12
CA SER A 1020 17.08 -21.08 -68.85
C SER A 1020 16.94 -22.47 -68.24
N LEU A 1021 15.82 -22.79 -67.56
CA LEU A 1021 15.51 -24.12 -67.04
C LEU A 1021 15.24 -25.14 -68.16
N ALA A 1022 14.62 -24.69 -69.25
CA ALA A 1022 14.22 -25.52 -70.39
C ALA A 1022 15.33 -25.70 -71.46
N ARG A 1023 16.40 -24.90 -71.42
CA ARG A 1023 17.51 -25.02 -72.38
C ARG A 1023 18.25 -26.34 -72.21
N ARG A 1024 18.35 -27.11 -73.30
CA ARG A 1024 19.15 -28.35 -73.36
C ARG A 1024 20.61 -28.01 -73.68
N PHE A 1025 21.45 -27.86 -72.66
CA PHE A 1025 22.90 -27.74 -72.80
C PHE A 1025 23.59 -29.06 -72.41
N GLY A 1026 24.05 -29.83 -73.40
CA GLY A 1026 24.87 -31.03 -73.17
C GLY A 1026 24.22 -32.11 -72.29
N ALA A 1027 25.02 -33.06 -71.80
CA ALA A 1027 24.58 -34.23 -71.01
C ALA A 1027 23.96 -33.91 -69.63
N ASN A 1028 23.76 -32.62 -69.29
CA ASN A 1028 23.20 -32.14 -68.02
C ASN A 1028 21.78 -31.55 -68.16
N SER A 1029 21.05 -31.88 -69.24
CA SER A 1029 19.68 -31.40 -69.46
C SER A 1029 18.67 -31.90 -68.42
N ASP A 1030 18.97 -33.01 -67.76
CA ASP A 1030 17.99 -33.74 -66.93
C ASP A 1030 17.68 -33.01 -65.61
N PHE A 1031 18.64 -32.24 -65.08
CA PHE A 1031 18.45 -31.48 -63.84
C PHE A 1031 17.54 -30.26 -64.02
N GLY A 1032 17.55 -29.60 -65.19
CA GLY A 1032 16.63 -28.49 -65.45
C GLY A 1032 15.18 -28.97 -65.55
N GLN A 1033 14.99 -30.13 -66.17
CA GLN A 1033 13.68 -30.76 -66.31
C GLN A 1033 13.12 -31.23 -64.96
N GLU A 1034 13.97 -31.78 -64.08
CA GLU A 1034 13.59 -32.15 -62.71
C GLU A 1034 13.05 -30.94 -61.92
N ALA A 1035 13.67 -29.77 -62.05
CA ALA A 1035 13.18 -28.54 -61.42
C ALA A 1035 11.80 -28.13 -61.94
N ILE A 1036 11.58 -28.22 -63.27
CA ILE A 1036 10.29 -27.91 -63.90
C ILE A 1036 9.19 -28.85 -63.40
N ASP A 1037 9.48 -30.15 -63.30
CA ASP A 1037 8.49 -31.16 -62.88
C ASP A 1037 8.10 -30.96 -61.41
N VAL A 1038 9.08 -30.69 -60.54
CA VAL A 1038 8.84 -30.38 -59.13
C VAL A 1038 8.04 -29.09 -58.98
N LEU A 1039 8.43 -28.02 -59.69
CA LEU A 1039 7.72 -26.74 -59.68
C LEU A 1039 6.27 -26.90 -60.13
N THR A 1040 6.03 -27.62 -61.23
CA THR A 1040 4.69 -27.86 -61.79
C THR A 1040 3.79 -28.61 -60.80
N LYS A 1041 4.36 -29.58 -60.06
CA LYS A 1041 3.64 -30.27 -58.99
C LYS A 1041 3.29 -29.33 -57.84
N LEU A 1042 4.26 -28.56 -57.34
CA LEU A 1042 4.04 -27.64 -56.22
C LEU A 1042 3.05 -26.52 -56.56
N MET A 1043 3.08 -26.02 -57.79
CA MET A 1043 2.10 -25.05 -58.30
C MET A 1043 0.65 -25.59 -58.27
N GLU A 1044 0.46 -26.90 -58.45
CA GLU A 1044 -0.86 -27.52 -58.33
C GLU A 1044 -1.27 -27.68 -56.87
N ASP A 1045 -0.39 -28.28 -56.06
CA ASP A 1045 -0.66 -28.64 -54.67
C ASP A 1045 -0.91 -27.40 -53.79
N HIS A 1046 -0.31 -26.25 -54.14
CA HIS A 1046 -0.34 -25.01 -53.35
C HIS A 1046 -0.95 -23.80 -54.08
N ARG A 1047 -1.83 -24.04 -55.06
CA ARG A 1047 -2.39 -22.99 -55.94
C ARG A 1047 -3.03 -21.79 -55.23
N ASP A 1048 -3.55 -21.97 -54.01
CA ASP A 1048 -4.27 -20.94 -53.24
C ASP A 1048 -3.36 -20.23 -52.22
N ASP A 1049 -2.08 -20.62 -52.11
CA ASP A 1049 -1.13 -20.13 -51.10
C ASP A 1049 0.06 -19.37 -51.71
N ILE A 1050 0.29 -19.47 -53.02
CA ILE A 1050 1.45 -18.88 -53.70
C ILE A 1050 1.16 -18.48 -55.14
N VAL A 1051 1.84 -17.43 -55.61
CA VAL A 1051 1.83 -17.00 -57.00
C VAL A 1051 3.22 -17.19 -57.61
N VAL A 1052 3.34 -18.03 -58.63
CA VAL A 1052 4.57 -18.15 -59.43
C VAL A 1052 4.50 -17.19 -60.63
N ILE A 1053 5.53 -16.36 -60.79
CA ILE A 1053 5.73 -15.49 -61.95
C ILE A 1053 7.00 -15.93 -62.67
N ALA A 1054 6.87 -16.40 -63.91
CA ALA A 1054 8.01 -16.73 -64.75
C ALA A 1054 8.33 -15.55 -65.66
N ALA A 1055 9.57 -15.04 -65.61
CA ALA A 1055 9.98 -13.88 -66.37
C ALA A 1055 11.05 -14.21 -67.43
N GLY A 1056 11.02 -13.48 -68.55
CA GLY A 1056 12.03 -13.60 -69.58
C GLY A 1056 11.71 -12.83 -70.86
N TYR A 1057 12.52 -13.07 -71.90
CA TYR A 1057 12.32 -12.51 -73.23
C TYR A 1057 11.16 -13.18 -73.95
N THR A 1058 10.47 -12.43 -74.80
CA THR A 1058 9.18 -12.82 -75.39
C THR A 1058 9.22 -14.12 -76.19
N GLU A 1059 10.21 -14.28 -77.07
CA GLU A 1059 10.31 -15.49 -77.90
C GLU A 1059 10.78 -16.71 -77.08
N GLU A 1060 11.69 -16.50 -76.13
CA GLU A 1060 12.24 -17.54 -75.27
C GLU A 1060 11.20 -18.06 -74.26
N MET A 1061 10.30 -17.21 -73.78
CA MET A 1061 9.22 -17.62 -72.90
C MET A 1061 8.18 -18.48 -73.61
N ARG A 1062 7.98 -18.33 -74.93
CA ARG A 1062 7.16 -19.27 -75.72
C ARG A 1062 7.80 -20.66 -75.72
N ALA A 1063 9.11 -20.73 -75.96
CA ALA A 1063 9.84 -22.00 -75.92
C ALA A 1063 9.83 -22.67 -74.53
N PHE A 1064 9.88 -21.89 -73.45
CA PHE A 1064 9.73 -22.37 -72.08
C PHE A 1064 8.35 -22.98 -71.81
N LEU A 1065 7.27 -22.31 -72.20
CA LEU A 1065 5.92 -22.82 -71.99
C LEU A 1065 5.63 -24.09 -72.79
N ASP A 1066 6.23 -24.23 -73.97
CA ASP A 1066 6.11 -25.43 -74.81
C ASP A 1066 7.02 -26.58 -74.36
N SER A 1067 7.93 -26.36 -73.40
CA SER A 1067 8.86 -27.41 -72.92
C SER A 1067 8.17 -28.46 -72.04
N ASN A 1068 7.07 -28.10 -71.37
CA ASN A 1068 6.27 -29.01 -70.56
C ASN A 1068 4.78 -28.61 -70.67
N PRO A 1069 3.88 -29.51 -71.15
CA PRO A 1069 2.45 -29.23 -71.25
C PRO A 1069 1.81 -28.74 -69.93
N GLY A 1070 2.33 -29.18 -68.78
CA GLY A 1070 1.87 -28.78 -67.45
C GLY A 1070 2.20 -27.33 -67.07
N LEU A 1071 3.19 -26.70 -67.71
CA LEU A 1071 3.46 -25.26 -67.56
C LEU A 1071 2.41 -24.44 -68.29
N ARG A 1072 2.11 -24.80 -69.55
CA ARG A 1072 1.14 -24.08 -70.38
C ARG A 1072 -0.28 -24.11 -69.81
N SER A 1073 -0.65 -25.17 -69.09
CA SER A 1073 -1.94 -25.26 -68.40
C SER A 1073 -2.01 -24.40 -67.13
N ARG A 1074 -0.88 -24.16 -66.44
CA ARG A 1074 -0.84 -23.45 -65.15
C ARG A 1074 -0.55 -21.96 -65.31
N PHE A 1075 0.25 -21.59 -66.30
CA PHE A 1075 0.48 -20.19 -66.70
C PHE A 1075 -0.63 -19.73 -67.64
N SER A 1076 -1.75 -19.33 -67.06
CA SER A 1076 -2.97 -18.99 -67.80
C SER A 1076 -2.92 -17.63 -68.53
N ARG A 1077 -2.00 -16.74 -68.15
CA ARG A 1077 -1.88 -15.38 -68.70
C ARG A 1077 -0.42 -14.98 -68.90
N ILE A 1078 -0.19 -14.27 -69.99
CA ILE A 1078 1.09 -13.66 -70.34
C ILE A 1078 0.90 -12.15 -70.27
N LEU A 1079 1.76 -11.48 -69.53
CA LEU A 1079 1.85 -10.04 -69.43
C LEU A 1079 3.04 -9.56 -70.24
N GLU A 1080 2.77 -8.84 -71.33
CA GLU A 1080 3.81 -8.27 -72.19
C GLU A 1080 4.18 -6.87 -71.69
N PHE A 1081 5.49 -6.66 -71.52
CA PHE A 1081 6.10 -5.42 -71.10
C PHE A 1081 6.80 -4.79 -72.31
N ASP A 1082 6.15 -3.81 -72.90
CA ASP A 1082 6.68 -3.06 -74.04
C ASP A 1082 7.90 -2.21 -73.63
N PRO A 1083 8.82 -1.91 -74.57
CA PRO A 1083 9.84 -0.89 -74.36
C PRO A 1083 9.20 0.48 -74.04
N TYR A 1084 9.89 1.30 -73.25
CA TYR A 1084 9.45 2.66 -72.94
C TYR A 1084 9.59 3.61 -74.14
N GLU A 1085 8.63 4.52 -74.30
CA GLU A 1085 8.73 5.59 -75.29
C GLU A 1085 9.76 6.66 -74.86
N PRO A 1086 10.36 7.43 -75.81
CA PRO A 1086 11.33 8.49 -75.47
C PRO A 1086 10.83 9.53 -74.47
N ALA A 1087 9.54 9.88 -74.51
CA ALA A 1087 8.92 10.79 -73.57
C ALA A 1087 8.85 10.18 -72.15
N GLU A 1088 8.50 8.89 -72.06
CA GLU A 1088 8.45 8.17 -70.79
C GLU A 1088 9.84 8.04 -70.15
N LEU A 1089 10.88 7.75 -70.96
CA LEU A 1089 12.27 7.71 -70.48
C LEU A 1089 12.74 9.06 -69.92
N THR A 1090 12.36 10.15 -70.57
CA THR A 1090 12.67 11.52 -70.11
C THR A 1090 12.02 11.80 -68.76
N GLU A 1091 10.76 11.37 -68.58
CA GLU A 1091 10.05 11.51 -67.31
C GLU A 1091 10.67 10.63 -66.21
N ILE A 1092 11.16 9.43 -66.55
CA ILE A 1092 11.86 8.54 -65.60
C ILE A 1092 13.13 9.23 -65.07
N VAL A 1093 13.93 9.86 -65.94
CA VAL A 1093 15.12 10.62 -65.51
C VAL A 1093 14.73 11.78 -64.59
N ALA A 1094 13.67 12.53 -64.93
CA ALA A 1094 13.19 13.64 -64.10
C ALA A 1094 12.76 13.19 -62.70
N ARG A 1095 12.01 12.08 -62.60
CA ARG A 1095 11.55 11.56 -61.31
C ARG A 1095 12.67 10.94 -60.49
N GLU A 1096 13.61 10.24 -61.11
CA GLU A 1096 14.80 9.74 -60.42
C GLU A 1096 15.65 10.90 -59.89
N ALA A 1097 15.81 11.99 -60.67
CA ALA A 1097 16.48 13.20 -60.21
C ALA A 1097 15.77 13.81 -58.98
N GLU A 1098 14.45 14.01 -59.02
CA GLU A 1098 13.67 14.52 -57.89
C GLU A 1098 13.80 13.64 -56.64
N ARG A 1099 13.78 12.31 -56.79
CA ARG A 1099 13.95 11.36 -55.68
C ARG A 1099 15.30 11.54 -54.98
N HIS A 1100 16.33 11.87 -55.74
CA HIS A 1100 17.67 12.17 -55.24
C HIS A 1100 17.87 13.65 -54.87
N THR A 1101 16.77 14.43 -54.77
CA THR A 1101 16.77 15.87 -54.45
C THR A 1101 17.48 16.73 -55.52
N TYR A 1102 17.67 16.20 -56.73
CA TYR A 1102 18.10 16.97 -57.90
C TYR A 1102 16.90 17.60 -58.61
N ARG A 1103 17.16 18.66 -59.37
CA ARG A 1103 16.24 19.31 -60.29
C ARG A 1103 16.90 19.40 -61.65
N LEU A 1104 16.14 19.14 -62.70
CA LEU A 1104 16.58 19.35 -64.06
C LEU A 1104 16.38 20.82 -64.45
N ALA A 1105 17.38 21.44 -65.08
CA ALA A 1105 17.20 22.75 -65.70
C ALA A 1105 16.19 22.65 -66.88
N PRO A 1106 15.48 23.75 -67.22
CA PRO A 1106 14.39 23.71 -68.21
C PRO A 1106 14.78 23.16 -69.59
N ASP A 1107 16.05 23.32 -69.99
CA ASP A 1107 16.61 22.88 -71.27
C ASP A 1107 17.07 21.41 -71.29
N VAL A 1108 17.24 20.79 -70.12
CA VAL A 1108 17.67 19.39 -69.98
C VAL A 1108 16.58 18.44 -70.48
N THR A 1109 15.32 18.72 -70.18
CA THR A 1109 14.19 17.86 -70.56
C THR A 1109 14.09 17.68 -72.08
N ASP A 1110 14.18 18.79 -72.83
CA ASP A 1110 14.13 18.74 -74.30
C ASP A 1110 15.33 17.98 -74.90
N ARG A 1111 16.52 18.13 -74.28
CA ARG A 1111 17.74 17.42 -74.70
C ARG A 1111 17.68 15.92 -74.45
N LEU A 1112 17.13 15.51 -73.30
CA LEU A 1112 16.90 14.10 -72.98
C LEU A 1112 15.92 13.46 -73.96
N LEU A 1113 14.83 14.16 -74.29
CA LEU A 1113 13.85 13.69 -75.27
C LEU A 1113 14.47 13.52 -76.67
N GLU A 1114 15.25 14.51 -77.13
CA GLU A 1114 15.96 14.45 -78.41
C GLU A 1114 16.95 13.28 -78.45
N ARG A 1115 17.65 13.00 -77.34
CA ARG A 1115 18.59 11.88 -77.21
C ARG A 1115 17.88 10.54 -77.35
N PHE A 1116 16.86 10.29 -76.53
CA PHE A 1116 16.15 9.01 -76.57
C PHE A 1116 15.45 8.76 -77.90
N THR A 1117 14.88 9.80 -78.51
CA THR A 1117 14.26 9.71 -79.85
C THR A 1117 15.28 9.31 -80.92
N ARG A 1118 16.49 9.88 -80.87
CA ARG A 1118 17.57 9.50 -81.81
C ARG A 1118 18.03 8.06 -81.62
N ARG A 1119 18.10 7.58 -80.38
CA ARG A 1119 18.51 6.21 -80.07
C ARG A 1119 17.48 5.18 -80.55
N GLU A 1120 16.19 5.47 -80.34
CA GLU A 1120 15.09 4.64 -80.83
C GLU A 1120 15.09 4.52 -82.37
N LEU A 1121 15.27 5.64 -83.09
CA LEU A 1121 15.36 5.66 -84.56
C LEU A 1121 16.53 4.84 -85.13
N ARG A 1122 17.57 4.56 -84.33
CA ARG A 1122 18.69 3.69 -84.70
C ARG A 1122 18.41 2.20 -84.48
N GLY A 1123 17.24 1.86 -83.92
CA GLY A 1123 16.84 0.47 -83.64
C GLY A 1123 17.42 -0.10 -82.34
N ASP A 1124 17.88 0.76 -81.41
CA ASP A 1124 18.37 0.37 -80.08
C ASP A 1124 17.51 1.03 -78.98
N PRO A 1125 16.27 0.55 -78.75
CA PRO A 1125 15.37 1.16 -77.78
C PRO A 1125 15.91 1.02 -76.34
N ALA A 1126 16.05 2.16 -75.66
CA ALA A 1126 16.46 2.24 -74.27
C ALA A 1126 15.31 1.91 -73.31
N ASN A 1127 15.64 1.50 -72.08
CA ASN A 1127 14.66 1.21 -71.03
C ASN A 1127 15.02 1.90 -69.71
N ALA A 1128 14.25 1.67 -68.64
CA ALA A 1128 14.43 2.39 -67.37
C ALA A 1128 15.84 2.20 -66.76
N ARG A 1129 16.50 1.08 -67.04
CA ARG A 1129 17.90 0.85 -66.65
C ARG A 1129 18.85 1.84 -67.33
N ASP A 1130 18.69 2.05 -68.63
CA ASP A 1130 19.46 3.04 -69.39
C ASP A 1130 19.23 4.46 -68.88
N ALA A 1131 17.98 4.80 -68.54
CA ALA A 1131 17.64 6.11 -67.97
C ALA A 1131 18.32 6.36 -66.61
N ARG A 1132 18.39 5.33 -65.74
CA ARG A 1132 19.11 5.42 -64.46
C ARG A 1132 20.62 5.58 -64.67
N THR A 1133 21.21 4.77 -65.54
CA THR A 1133 22.63 4.88 -65.88
C THR A 1133 22.94 6.27 -66.46
N LEU A 1134 22.05 6.83 -67.28
CA LEU A 1134 22.22 8.19 -67.80
C LEU A 1134 22.23 9.23 -66.67
N LEU A 1135 21.34 9.13 -65.67
CA LEU A 1135 21.34 10.03 -64.53
C LEU A 1135 22.61 9.90 -63.68
N GLU A 1136 23.10 8.68 -63.45
CA GLU A 1136 24.37 8.43 -62.75
C GLU A 1136 25.52 9.13 -63.48
N GLU A 1137 25.61 8.98 -64.80
CA GLU A 1137 26.61 9.66 -65.64
C GLU A 1137 26.45 11.19 -65.57
N MET A 1138 25.22 11.71 -65.54
CA MET A 1138 24.97 13.15 -65.37
C MET A 1138 25.46 13.67 -64.01
N VAL A 1139 25.27 12.91 -62.94
CA VAL A 1139 25.77 13.27 -61.61
C VAL A 1139 27.31 13.24 -61.56
N GLU A 1140 27.95 12.27 -62.24
CA GLU A 1140 29.42 12.23 -62.37
C GLU A 1140 29.97 13.45 -63.13
N HIS A 1141 29.30 13.86 -64.20
CA HIS A 1141 29.65 15.06 -64.97
C HIS A 1141 29.45 16.33 -64.13
N GLN A 1142 28.35 16.43 -63.38
CA GLN A 1142 28.09 17.53 -62.46
C GLN A 1142 29.18 17.62 -61.39
N ALA A 1143 29.57 16.49 -60.80
CA ALA A 1143 30.65 16.43 -59.82
C ALA A 1143 31.98 16.91 -60.41
N THR A 1144 32.29 16.51 -61.64
CA THR A 1144 33.49 16.96 -62.36
C THR A 1144 33.45 18.47 -62.64
N ARG A 1145 32.29 19.00 -63.06
CA ARG A 1145 32.08 20.43 -63.29
C ARG A 1145 32.26 21.25 -62.01
N LEU A 1146 31.66 20.80 -60.91
CA LEU A 1146 31.70 21.51 -59.63
C LEU A 1146 33.06 21.38 -58.94
N ALA A 1147 33.81 20.29 -59.16
CA ALA A 1147 35.16 20.10 -58.64
C ALA A 1147 36.18 21.13 -59.16
N GLY A 1148 35.93 21.73 -60.34
CA GLY A 1148 36.75 22.81 -60.91
C GLY A 1148 36.41 24.21 -60.41
N SER A 1149 35.33 24.35 -59.63
CA SER A 1149 34.86 25.63 -59.05
C SER A 1149 35.13 25.67 -57.53
N GLY A 1150 34.94 26.83 -56.88
CA GLY A 1150 35.06 26.95 -55.42
C GLY A 1150 34.02 26.11 -54.66
N THR A 1151 33.78 26.38 -53.37
CA THR A 1151 32.74 25.66 -52.61
C THR A 1151 31.36 25.92 -53.23
N PRO A 1152 30.67 24.89 -53.78
CA PRO A 1152 29.39 25.07 -54.44
C PRO A 1152 28.26 25.37 -53.44
N SER A 1153 27.30 26.18 -53.88
CA SER A 1153 26.08 26.51 -53.13
C SER A 1153 25.08 25.36 -53.14
N ARG A 1154 24.10 25.39 -52.22
CA ARG A 1154 23.02 24.39 -52.17
C ARG A 1154 22.23 24.32 -53.48
N GLU A 1155 22.05 25.45 -54.18
CA GLU A 1155 21.33 25.48 -55.45
C GLU A 1155 22.13 24.80 -56.57
N GLU A 1156 23.45 25.01 -56.63
CA GLU A 1156 24.34 24.35 -57.61
C GLU A 1156 24.45 22.85 -57.37
N LEU A 1157 24.45 22.42 -56.10
CA LEU A 1157 24.48 20.99 -55.74
C LEU A 1157 23.23 20.23 -56.16
N ILE A 1158 22.06 20.89 -56.23
CA ILE A 1158 20.80 20.24 -56.59
C ILE A 1158 20.42 20.42 -58.06
N LEU A 1159 21.09 21.27 -58.85
CA LEU A 1159 20.69 21.56 -60.23
C LEU A 1159 21.57 20.82 -61.26
N LEU A 1160 20.95 20.00 -62.11
CA LEU A 1160 21.58 19.37 -63.27
C LEU A 1160 21.33 20.22 -64.52
N LEU A 1161 22.39 20.54 -65.26
CA LEU A 1161 22.35 21.37 -66.47
C LEU A 1161 22.51 20.51 -67.73
N ALA A 1162 22.24 21.09 -68.91
CA ALA A 1162 22.40 20.39 -70.18
C ALA A 1162 23.84 19.90 -70.44
N ASP A 1163 24.85 20.63 -69.94
CA ASP A 1163 26.26 20.26 -70.04
C ASP A 1163 26.61 18.98 -69.26
N ASP A 1164 25.76 18.56 -68.32
CA ASP A 1164 25.97 17.34 -67.56
C ASP A 1164 25.54 16.10 -68.35
N ILE A 1165 24.81 16.26 -69.47
CA ILE A 1165 24.40 15.12 -70.31
C ILE A 1165 25.63 14.60 -71.09
N PRO A 1166 26.04 13.32 -70.93
CA PRO A 1166 27.21 12.79 -71.61
C PRO A 1166 27.02 12.69 -73.13
N ASP A 1167 28.02 13.13 -73.89
CA ASP A 1167 28.03 13.04 -75.36
C ASP A 1167 28.05 11.57 -75.83
N GLU A 1168 27.19 11.24 -76.80
CA GLU A 1168 27.13 9.90 -77.41
C GLU A 1168 28.43 9.51 -78.15
N THR A 1169 29.24 10.48 -78.56
CA THR A 1169 30.45 10.26 -79.37
C THR A 1169 31.66 9.71 -78.62
N ALA A 1170 31.59 9.56 -77.29
CA ALA A 1170 32.69 9.03 -76.48
C ALA A 1170 32.73 7.49 -76.38
N ARG A 1171 31.74 6.76 -76.94
CA ARG A 1171 31.62 5.29 -76.88
C ARG A 1171 31.44 4.59 -78.25
N LEU A 1172 32.10 5.12 -79.29
CA LEU A 1172 32.45 4.38 -80.51
C LEU A 1172 33.97 4.20 -80.55
#